data_AF-A0AAW2SCT3-F1
#
_entry.id   AF-A0AAW2SCT3-F1
#
_cell.length_a   1.000
_cell.length_b   1.000
_cell.length_c   1.000
_cell.angle_alpha   90.00
_cell.angle_beta   90.00
_cell.angle_gamma   90.00
#
_symmetry.space_group_name_H-M   'P 1'
#
loop_
_entity.id
_entity.type
_entity.pdbx_description
1 polymer ?
#
loop_
_entity_poly.entity_id
_entity_poly.type
_entity_poly.pdbx_seq_one_letter_code
_entity_poly.pdbx_strand_id
1 'polypeptide(L)'
;MENHALARFRNKFWFLIFVLFVLWYFLLYGFDWSSLSVVSFVSQNEQESSLEALASNSVPRSGDIKSKEEDFDESLDSDPIPENQENPVSNSFPVSNVTVLSDVNHKQEDVTVTDHERRATEHDGIEDLAGLEKELEPLLPKEGGEERNVVEKPRAAKKSCDGRSIYVHDIPSRFNDDYIKQCRLMNKWHDMCQYFVDGGFGQRLGNPRRLFQPTGWYVTHQFSLDVIFHSIMKQYECLTNDSSTADAIYIPYYGGLDVSRYLWDSYSYSVKDTDAHELFKWLRGKPEWNVMGGRDHFLVAGRITWDFRRAINDDSAWGNNLMLLPGSQNVTMVTIESSPWDQNDFAIPYPTYFHPSSDEQVFAWQNKMRKQKRKTLFSFAGAPRPNMEDSIRGEIMAQCTAVKRKCRMIECKDEKHNCLKPVNLMRLFENSVFCLQPPGDSFTRRSTFDAIVAGCIPVFFNPGSAYVQYLWHLPKDYDSYSVLMSEEDVKQKKVNIDNVLSRIPKSKVSAMREEVIKLIPNVIYADPKSRLKKLDDAFDLAIRGIVGRIESLKKEMREGRNSSAEFHPDSSWKYYTFGTTQPHEWDHYFKRPRGTCPRVTSHLIGSTVGELARTGYRAGASLSLRISSRSYAVAAVAGAARNGCRPVEGPSCIFVGPVETASQENLEALYRQAREAYYSGEPLIVDDMFDRIELKLRWYGSKSVVKYPRCSLRRQSTYADAEEDPSQVFALASVWLLILGFGSSACLLPVAYTVFQAYKDAFDSGISYSNQASTLEFFATLNGMLFMLFGSMVGYPIASASVGALQGLWKNDLVALKGVCPNCGEEVFAFVRSDRSIHSPHRVECHVCESSLEFRTKVGT
;
A
#
# COMPACT_ATOMS: atom_id res chain seq x y z
N MET A 1 20.59 13.68 28.03
CA MET A 1 20.48 12.32 28.59
C MET A 1 19.68 12.26 29.91
N GLU A 2 19.05 13.35 30.39
CA GLU A 2 18.43 13.37 31.73
C GLU A 2 17.01 12.77 31.78
N ASN A 3 16.29 12.69 30.64
CA ASN A 3 14.86 12.38 30.63
C ASN A 3 14.50 10.90 30.92
N HIS A 4 15.42 9.94 30.76
CA HIS A 4 15.11 8.50 30.87
C HIS A 4 15.05 7.97 32.33
N ALA A 5 15.54 8.73 33.32
CA ALA A 5 15.69 8.23 34.69
C ALA A 5 14.43 8.40 35.57
N LEU A 6 13.65 9.47 35.38
CA LEU A 6 12.66 9.91 36.39
C LEU A 6 11.33 9.14 36.37
N ALA A 7 10.86 8.69 35.21
CA ALA A 7 9.54 8.04 35.08
C ALA A 7 9.45 6.68 35.79
N ARG A 8 10.50 5.84 35.74
CA ARG A 8 10.51 4.49 36.31
C ARG A 8 10.89 4.41 37.79
N PHE A 9 11.31 5.51 38.42
CA PHE A 9 11.89 5.49 39.77
C PHE A 9 11.06 6.17 40.86
N ARG A 10 9.80 6.55 40.60
CA ARG A 10 8.98 7.38 41.51
C ARG A 10 8.91 6.90 42.98
N ASN A 11 8.90 5.59 43.25
CA ASN A 11 8.93 5.10 44.64
C ASN A 11 10.36 4.88 45.19
N LYS A 12 11.34 4.58 44.31
CA LYS A 12 12.73 4.29 44.71
C LYS A 12 13.57 5.55 44.91
N PHE A 13 13.30 6.63 44.17
CA PHE A 13 13.99 7.92 44.29
C PHE A 13 13.69 8.59 45.63
N TRP A 14 12.42 8.66 46.02
CA TRP A 14 12.02 9.15 47.35
C TRP A 14 12.54 8.25 48.48
N PHE A 15 12.58 6.92 48.29
CA PHE A 15 13.23 6.03 49.26
C PHE A 15 14.75 6.29 49.37
N LEU A 16 15.46 6.53 48.26
CA LEU A 16 16.88 6.84 48.28
C LEU A 16 17.16 8.19 48.97
N ILE A 17 16.36 9.22 48.68
CA ILE A 17 16.45 10.53 49.36
C ILE A 17 16.13 10.38 50.85
N PHE A 18 15.11 9.61 51.22
CA PHE A 18 14.79 9.34 52.63
C PHE A 18 15.92 8.59 53.35
N VAL A 19 16.52 7.57 52.72
CA VAL A 19 17.68 6.85 53.27
C VAL A 19 18.90 7.76 53.40
N LEU A 20 19.19 8.60 52.41
CA LEU A 20 20.29 9.58 52.47
C LEU A 20 20.04 10.64 53.55
N PHE A 21 18.79 11.12 53.71
CA PHE A 21 18.40 12.04 54.77
C PHE A 21 18.54 11.40 56.16
N VAL A 22 18.08 10.15 56.33
CA VAL A 22 18.22 9.40 57.59
C VAL A 22 19.69 9.10 57.90
N LEU A 23 20.51 8.73 56.92
CA LEU A 23 21.95 8.53 57.10
C LEU A 23 22.67 9.84 57.45
N TRP A 24 22.32 10.95 56.80
CA TRP A 24 22.89 12.27 57.11
C TRP A 24 22.46 12.77 58.50
N TYR A 25 21.20 12.52 58.88
CA TYR A 25 20.69 12.78 60.23
C TYR A 25 21.41 11.91 61.28
N PHE A 26 21.66 10.63 61.01
CA PHE A 26 22.47 9.77 61.88
C PHE A 26 23.93 10.22 61.96
N LEU A 27 24.52 10.73 60.88
CA LEU A 27 25.87 11.29 60.90
C LEU A 27 25.97 12.62 61.67
N LEU A 28 24.91 13.43 61.70
CA LEU A 28 24.88 14.70 62.44
C LEU A 28 24.46 14.57 63.92
N TYR A 29 23.56 13.63 64.24
CA TYR A 29 22.90 13.53 65.55
C TYR A 29 23.06 12.17 66.24
N GLY A 30 23.54 11.15 65.52
CA GLY A 30 23.68 9.77 66.03
C GLY A 30 25.13 9.27 66.15
N PHE A 31 26.12 10.10 65.81
CA PHE A 31 27.55 9.77 65.90
C PHE A 31 28.26 10.77 66.82
N ASP A 32 28.92 10.28 67.87
CA ASP A 32 29.69 11.12 68.78
C ASP A 32 31.08 11.38 68.19
N TRP A 33 31.21 12.50 67.47
CA TRP A 33 32.44 12.89 66.78
C TRP A 33 33.64 13.15 67.71
N SER A 34 33.46 13.17 69.04
CA SER A 34 34.57 13.22 69.98
C SER A 34 35.43 11.94 69.97
N SER A 35 34.89 10.81 69.49
CA SER A 35 35.55 9.50 69.57
C SER A 35 36.62 9.24 68.51
N LEU A 36 36.74 10.09 67.48
CA LEU A 36 37.64 9.88 66.33
C LEU A 36 39.04 10.47 66.57
N SER A 37 39.70 9.98 67.63
CA SER A 37 41.14 10.18 67.86
C SER A 37 41.78 8.91 68.44
N VAL A 38 43.09 8.74 68.19
CA VAL A 38 43.92 7.58 68.59
C VAL A 38 43.59 6.24 67.91
N VAL A 39 44.35 5.92 66.85
CA VAL A 39 45.03 4.61 66.73
C VAL A 39 46.45 4.88 66.20
N SER A 40 47.46 4.29 66.84
CA SER A 40 48.86 4.35 66.43
C SER A 40 49.40 2.98 66.00
N PHE A 41 50.44 2.98 65.17
CA PHE A 41 51.16 1.78 64.73
C PHE A 41 51.83 1.02 65.88
N VAL A 42 51.86 -0.33 65.81
CA VAL A 42 52.98 -1.21 66.21
C VAL A 42 52.70 -2.66 65.73
N SER A 43 53.72 -3.50 65.57
CA SER A 43 53.59 -4.93 65.23
C SER A 43 54.62 -5.79 65.99
N GLN A 44 54.23 -6.96 66.51
CA GLN A 44 55.08 -8.13 66.84
C GLN A 44 54.21 -9.26 67.47
N ASN A 45 54.72 -10.46 67.83
CA ASN A 45 55.37 -11.55 67.07
C ASN A 45 55.81 -12.69 68.05
N GLU A 46 55.60 -13.97 67.74
CA GLU A 46 56.21 -15.18 68.37
C GLU A 46 55.88 -16.41 67.45
N GLN A 47 56.72 -17.36 67.02
CA GLN A 47 58.00 -17.98 67.47
C GLN A 47 57.76 -19.15 68.47
N GLU A 48 58.19 -20.41 68.31
CA GLU A 48 59.05 -21.17 67.34
C GLU A 48 58.63 -22.70 67.37
N SER A 49 59.22 -23.78 66.80
CA SER A 49 60.40 -24.19 65.97
C SER A 49 60.10 -25.61 65.36
N SER A 50 60.93 -26.47 64.71
CA SER A 50 62.29 -26.51 64.10
C SER A 50 62.48 -27.82 63.27
N LEU A 51 63.52 -27.90 62.40
CA LEU A 51 64.26 -29.10 61.87
C LEU A 51 63.52 -30.25 61.09
N GLU A 52 64.03 -30.86 60.01
CA GLU A 52 65.14 -30.58 59.05
C GLU A 52 65.05 -31.48 57.77
N ALA A 53 66.04 -31.38 56.85
CA ALA A 53 66.50 -32.37 55.83
C ALA A 53 65.91 -32.42 54.38
N LEU A 54 66.35 -31.46 53.55
CA LEU A 54 67.10 -31.64 52.27
C LEU A 54 66.67 -32.65 51.15
N ALA A 55 66.25 -32.05 50.02
CA ALA A 55 66.95 -32.03 48.71
C ALA A 55 66.90 -33.17 47.63
N SER A 56 66.63 -32.68 46.40
CA SER A 56 67.20 -33.04 45.07
C SER A 56 66.89 -34.38 44.36
N ASN A 57 66.04 -34.26 43.33
CA ASN A 57 66.18 -34.75 41.93
C ASN A 57 66.60 -36.20 41.60
N SER A 58 65.71 -36.90 40.88
CA SER A 58 66.09 -37.89 39.86
C SER A 58 65.08 -37.91 38.68
N VAL A 59 65.40 -38.65 37.62
CA VAL A 59 65.05 -38.38 36.19
C VAL A 59 65.03 -39.73 35.43
N PRO A 60 64.21 -40.01 34.37
CA PRO A 60 62.89 -39.48 33.96
C PRO A 60 61.88 -40.56 33.42
N ARG A 61 60.75 -40.10 32.82
CA ARG A 61 60.11 -40.59 31.56
C ARG A 61 58.94 -41.60 31.59
N SER A 62 57.92 -41.26 30.80
CA SER A 62 56.91 -42.10 30.10
C SER A 62 55.47 -42.12 30.65
N GLY A 63 54.48 -41.93 29.75
CA GLY A 63 53.19 -42.64 29.83
C GLY A 63 51.91 -41.83 30.09
N ASP A 64 51.52 -40.99 29.15
CA ASP A 64 50.18 -40.45 28.85
C ASP A 64 48.96 -40.87 29.71
N ILE A 65 48.12 -39.88 30.08
CA ILE A 65 46.66 -39.86 29.83
C ILE A 65 46.08 -38.44 30.11
N LYS A 66 45.05 -38.07 29.33
CA LYS A 66 43.96 -37.05 29.50
C LYS A 66 43.96 -36.19 30.80
N SER A 67 43.58 -34.89 30.79
CA SER A 67 42.73 -34.12 29.83
C SER A 67 42.70 -32.61 30.08
N LYS A 68 42.27 -31.86 29.05
CA LYS A 68 41.49 -30.60 29.05
C LYS A 68 42.16 -29.29 29.46
N GLU A 69 41.65 -28.22 28.85
CA GLU A 69 42.02 -26.81 29.08
C GLU A 69 41.13 -26.13 30.13
N GLU A 70 41.80 -25.31 30.95
CA GLU A 70 41.44 -24.08 31.67
C GLU A 70 42.79 -23.30 31.72
N ASP A 71 42.92 -21.97 31.72
CA ASP A 71 41.94 -20.88 31.76
C ASP A 71 42.60 -19.54 31.31
N PHE A 72 41.81 -18.46 31.11
CA PHE A 72 42.14 -17.02 31.27
C PHE A 72 43.32 -16.37 30.47
N ASP A 73 43.40 -15.03 30.25
CA ASP A 73 42.44 -13.91 30.13
C ASP A 73 43.18 -12.65 29.61
N GLU A 74 42.49 -11.50 29.54
CA GLU A 74 43.00 -10.12 29.72
C GLU A 74 43.77 -9.45 28.55
N SER A 75 43.13 -8.51 27.83
CA SER A 75 43.43 -7.05 27.95
C SER A 75 42.78 -6.13 26.88
N LEU A 76 42.07 -5.11 27.40
CA LEU A 76 42.03 -3.67 27.01
C LEU A 76 41.88 -3.18 25.55
N ASP A 77 40.78 -2.45 25.33
CA ASP A 77 40.56 -1.19 24.58
C ASP A 77 41.63 -0.61 23.63
N SER A 78 41.20 -0.17 22.42
CA SER A 78 41.24 1.24 21.94
C SER A 78 40.98 1.37 20.42
N ASP A 79 40.07 2.26 20.01
CA ASP A 79 40.01 2.77 18.62
C ASP A 79 41.17 3.75 18.33
N PRO A 80 41.54 4.02 17.06
CA PRO A 80 40.90 5.15 16.37
C PRO A 80 40.65 4.99 14.85
N ILE A 81 39.70 5.79 14.35
CA ILE A 81 39.47 6.06 12.92
C ILE A 81 40.63 6.91 12.35
N PRO A 82 40.89 6.90 11.03
CA PRO A 82 40.50 8.09 10.26
C PRO A 82 39.97 7.84 8.83
N GLU A 83 39.29 8.85 8.30
CA GLU A 83 39.02 9.05 6.87
C GLU A 83 40.35 9.27 6.11
N ASN A 84 40.50 9.01 4.80
CA ASN A 84 39.90 9.86 3.76
C ASN A 84 39.95 9.33 2.32
N GLN A 85 39.39 10.15 1.43
CA GLN A 85 39.16 9.99 -0.02
C GLN A 85 40.41 9.66 -0.88
N GLU A 86 40.22 8.91 -1.97
CA GLU A 86 40.49 9.37 -3.35
C GLU A 86 39.84 8.47 -4.43
N ASN A 87 39.67 8.98 -5.65
CA ASN A 87 39.11 8.29 -6.83
C ASN A 87 40.24 8.05 -7.90
N PRO A 88 39.95 7.61 -9.15
CA PRO A 88 39.66 6.22 -9.51
C PRO A 88 40.54 5.70 -10.68
N VAL A 89 40.90 4.41 -10.71
CA VAL A 89 41.49 3.76 -11.90
C VAL A 89 40.92 2.35 -12.13
N SER A 90 40.72 2.02 -13.40
CA SER A 90 40.20 0.76 -13.95
C SER A 90 41.22 -0.39 -13.96
N ASN A 91 40.73 -1.63 -14.11
CA ASN A 91 41.31 -2.53 -15.11
C ASN A 91 40.29 -3.51 -15.71
N SER A 92 40.45 -3.78 -17.01
CA SER A 92 39.68 -4.76 -17.81
C SER A 92 40.22 -6.19 -17.62
N PHE A 93 39.58 -7.27 -18.09
CA PHE A 93 39.47 -7.74 -19.48
C PHE A 93 38.72 -9.10 -19.52
N PRO A 94 38.36 -9.67 -20.70
CA PRO A 94 38.11 -9.07 -22.01
C PRO A 94 36.72 -9.44 -22.60
N VAL A 95 36.31 -8.74 -23.66
CA VAL A 95 35.27 -9.19 -24.61
C VAL A 95 35.94 -9.43 -25.97
N SER A 96 35.48 -10.43 -26.73
CA SER A 96 35.89 -10.66 -28.12
C SER A 96 34.79 -10.23 -29.08
N ASN A 97 35.14 -9.34 -30.01
CA ASN A 97 34.21 -8.76 -30.98
C ASN A 97 34.11 -9.62 -32.25
N VAL A 98 32.96 -9.56 -32.92
CA VAL A 98 32.90 -9.63 -34.39
C VAL A 98 32.04 -8.46 -34.88
N THR A 99 32.59 -7.67 -35.80
CA THR A 99 31.94 -6.50 -36.40
C THR A 99 30.94 -6.90 -37.49
N VAL A 100 29.89 -6.08 -37.65
CA VAL A 100 29.09 -6.03 -38.88
C VAL A 100 29.55 -4.81 -39.68
N LEU A 101 29.84 -4.99 -40.96
CA LEU A 101 29.84 -3.92 -41.95
C LEU A 101 28.80 -4.25 -43.03
N SER A 102 28.29 -3.23 -43.71
CA SER A 102 27.40 -3.39 -44.86
C SER A 102 28.17 -3.83 -46.11
N ASP A 103 27.48 -4.49 -47.04
CA ASP A 103 27.09 -3.83 -48.30
C ASP A 103 26.17 -4.73 -49.16
N VAL A 104 25.59 -4.13 -50.20
CA VAL A 104 24.57 -4.74 -51.07
C VAL A 104 25.07 -4.84 -52.50
N ASN A 105 25.09 -6.05 -53.09
CA ASN A 105 24.53 -6.23 -54.43
C ASN A 105 24.31 -7.69 -54.91
N HIS A 106 23.50 -7.79 -55.98
CA HIS A 106 23.32 -8.94 -56.87
C HIS A 106 24.65 -9.60 -57.30
N LYS A 107 24.75 -10.92 -57.53
CA LYS A 107 24.08 -11.59 -58.68
C LYS A 107 23.85 -13.11 -58.52
N GLN A 108 22.64 -13.47 -58.95
CA GLN A 108 22.22 -14.68 -59.66
C GLN A 108 23.29 -15.34 -60.55
N GLU A 109 23.42 -16.68 -60.45
CA GLU A 109 23.39 -17.58 -61.62
C GLU A 109 23.01 -19.02 -61.24
N ASP A 110 22.81 -19.85 -62.25
CA ASP A 110 22.14 -21.17 -62.21
C ASP A 110 23.13 -22.35 -62.07
N VAL A 111 22.60 -23.58 -61.96
CA VAL A 111 23.04 -24.83 -62.62
C VAL A 111 22.53 -26.08 -61.87
N THR A 112 22.17 -27.10 -62.64
CA THR A 112 21.44 -28.30 -62.20
C THR A 112 22.25 -29.60 -62.37
N VAL A 113 21.95 -30.58 -61.50
CA VAL A 113 21.93 -32.04 -61.75
C VAL A 113 23.20 -32.75 -62.25
N THR A 114 23.66 -33.79 -61.53
CA THR A 114 23.85 -35.15 -62.08
C THR A 114 24.05 -36.21 -60.99
N ASP A 115 23.66 -37.44 -61.29
CA ASP A 115 23.61 -38.60 -60.38
C ASP A 115 24.85 -39.51 -60.44
N HIS A 116 24.95 -40.43 -59.45
CA HIS A 116 25.21 -41.90 -59.57
C HIS A 116 25.78 -42.43 -58.22
N GLU A 117 25.05 -43.22 -57.42
CA GLU A 117 24.88 -44.70 -57.48
C GLU A 117 25.94 -45.52 -56.71
N ARG A 118 25.71 -46.74 -56.17
CA ARG A 118 24.50 -47.56 -55.86
C ARG A 118 24.92 -48.75 -54.95
N ARG A 119 24.10 -49.13 -53.93
CA ARG A 119 23.86 -50.50 -53.34
C ARG A 119 23.34 -50.38 -51.89
N ALA A 120 22.30 -51.04 -51.33
CA ALA A 120 21.23 -51.99 -51.75
C ALA A 120 21.26 -53.39 -51.08
N THR A 121 20.25 -53.66 -50.23
CA THR A 121 19.56 -54.93 -49.82
C THR A 121 18.53 -54.50 -48.72
N GLU A 122 17.20 -54.60 -48.79
CA GLU A 122 16.21 -55.62 -49.22
C GLU A 122 15.72 -56.56 -48.08
N HIS A 123 14.48 -56.35 -47.61
CA HIS A 123 13.34 -57.26 -47.89
C HIS A 123 11.98 -56.65 -47.45
N ASP A 124 10.99 -56.82 -48.33
CA ASP A 124 9.51 -56.89 -48.24
C ASP A 124 8.73 -56.38 -47.00
N GLY A 125 7.51 -55.82 -47.17
CA GLY A 125 6.79 -55.57 -48.43
C GLY A 125 5.35 -55.07 -48.18
N ILE A 126 4.80 -54.28 -49.12
CA ILE A 126 3.41 -53.78 -49.09
C ILE A 126 2.89 -53.74 -50.53
N GLU A 127 1.78 -54.45 -50.78
CA GLU A 127 0.90 -54.22 -51.92
C GLU A 127 -0.57 -54.17 -51.45
N ASP A 128 -1.41 -53.66 -52.36
CA ASP A 128 -2.87 -53.56 -52.30
C ASP A 128 -3.53 -52.88 -51.08
N LEU A 129 -3.76 -51.57 -51.24
CA LEU A 129 -4.81 -50.82 -50.53
C LEU A 129 -5.84 -50.22 -51.52
N ALA A 130 -5.84 -50.69 -52.78
CA ALA A 130 -6.65 -50.15 -53.88
C ALA A 130 -7.87 -51.03 -54.20
N GLY A 131 -7.85 -52.32 -53.84
CA GLY A 131 -9.00 -53.22 -53.95
C GLY A 131 -10.10 -52.92 -52.92
N LEU A 132 -9.71 -52.53 -51.68
CA LEU A 132 -10.65 -52.38 -50.55
C LEU A 132 -11.69 -51.26 -50.70
N GLU A 133 -11.43 -50.23 -51.51
CA GLU A 133 -12.41 -49.16 -51.76
C GLU A 133 -13.51 -49.60 -52.77
N LYS A 134 -13.33 -50.76 -53.42
CA LYS A 134 -14.19 -51.23 -54.53
C LYS A 134 -15.27 -52.25 -54.13
N GLU A 135 -15.27 -52.75 -52.90
CA GLU A 135 -16.29 -53.71 -52.42
C GLU A 135 -17.47 -53.06 -51.66
N LEU A 136 -17.37 -51.78 -51.28
CA LEU A 136 -18.33 -51.14 -50.37
C LEU A 136 -19.38 -50.21 -51.03
N GLU A 137 -19.44 -50.16 -52.36
CA GLU A 137 -20.47 -49.38 -53.10
C GLU A 137 -21.93 -49.92 -53.08
N PRO A 138 -22.25 -51.23 -52.92
CA PRO A 138 -23.59 -51.72 -53.29
C PRO A 138 -24.68 -51.62 -52.19
N LEU A 139 -24.44 -50.95 -51.06
CA LEU A 139 -25.30 -51.04 -49.86
C LEU A 139 -26.07 -49.77 -49.44
N LEU A 140 -26.23 -48.77 -50.31
CA LEU A 140 -27.15 -47.63 -50.05
C LEU A 140 -28.14 -47.38 -51.21
N PRO A 141 -29.42 -47.01 -50.95
CA PRO A 141 -30.48 -47.05 -51.96
C PRO A 141 -30.51 -45.83 -52.90
N LYS A 142 -31.20 -45.98 -54.04
CA LYS A 142 -31.42 -44.92 -55.05
C LYS A 142 -32.88 -44.50 -55.15
N GLU A 143 -33.17 -43.27 -54.77
CA GLU A 143 -34.25 -42.41 -55.26
C GLU A 143 -33.71 -40.96 -55.21
N GLY A 144 -34.13 -39.98 -56.01
CA GLY A 144 -34.96 -39.92 -57.21
C GLY A 144 -34.78 -38.49 -57.74
N GLY A 145 -34.42 -38.30 -59.02
CA GLY A 145 -33.76 -37.07 -59.45
C GLY A 145 -34.70 -35.95 -59.95
N GLU A 146 -34.32 -34.69 -59.72
CA GLU A 146 -34.64 -33.58 -60.62
C GLU A 146 -33.62 -32.42 -60.54
N GLU A 147 -33.72 -31.53 -61.53
CA GLU A 147 -32.86 -30.43 -62.01
C GLU A 147 -31.59 -29.93 -61.27
N ARG A 148 -30.56 -29.64 -62.07
CA ARG A 148 -29.24 -29.10 -61.68
C ARG A 148 -29.28 -27.58 -61.51
N ASN A 149 -29.52 -27.10 -60.29
CA ASN A 149 -29.14 -25.74 -59.89
C ASN A 149 -27.66 -25.68 -59.47
N VAL A 150 -26.90 -24.72 -60.03
CA VAL A 150 -25.49 -24.50 -59.67
C VAL A 150 -25.43 -23.68 -58.38
N VAL A 151 -25.37 -24.37 -57.24
CA VAL A 151 -25.12 -23.73 -55.95
C VAL A 151 -23.66 -23.26 -55.92
N GLU A 152 -23.45 -21.95 -55.99
CA GLU A 152 -22.14 -21.37 -55.68
C GLU A 152 -21.69 -21.80 -54.28
N LYS A 153 -20.41 -22.15 -54.13
CA LYS A 153 -19.82 -22.36 -52.79
C LYS A 153 -20.07 -21.09 -51.96
N PRO A 154 -20.67 -21.18 -50.76
CA PRO A 154 -20.85 -20.01 -49.92
C PRO A 154 -19.52 -19.33 -49.67
N ARG A 155 -19.34 -18.12 -50.21
CA ARG A 155 -18.28 -17.22 -49.74
C ARG A 155 -18.50 -17.06 -48.24
N ALA A 156 -17.45 -17.27 -47.44
CA ALA A 156 -17.52 -17.05 -46.00
C ALA A 156 -18.06 -15.63 -45.77
N ALA A 157 -19.24 -15.54 -45.14
CA ALA A 157 -19.92 -14.26 -44.97
C ALA A 157 -19.01 -13.33 -44.16
N LYS A 158 -18.69 -12.16 -44.71
CA LYS A 158 -18.02 -11.10 -43.94
C LYS A 158 -18.93 -10.76 -42.74
N LYS A 159 -18.40 -10.81 -41.51
CA LYS A 159 -19.13 -10.33 -40.33
C LYS A 159 -19.53 -8.86 -40.62
N SER A 160 -20.80 -8.47 -40.45
CA SER A 160 -21.24 -7.09 -40.74
C SER A 160 -20.52 -6.08 -39.85
N CYS A 161 -20.08 -4.94 -40.40
CA CYS A 161 -19.46 -3.86 -39.62
C CYS A 161 -20.46 -2.88 -38.99
N ASP A 162 -21.75 -3.10 -39.24
CA ASP A 162 -22.85 -2.42 -38.54
C ASP A 162 -22.77 -2.69 -37.03
N GLY A 163 -22.84 -1.63 -36.22
CA GLY A 163 -22.63 -1.68 -34.76
C GLY A 163 -21.25 -2.18 -34.32
N ARG A 164 -20.21 -2.04 -35.16
CA ARG A 164 -18.83 -2.51 -34.90
C ARG A 164 -17.72 -1.60 -35.47
N SER A 165 -18.05 -0.42 -35.98
CA SER A 165 -17.10 0.48 -36.66
C SER A 165 -16.24 1.27 -35.67
N ILE A 166 -14.92 1.19 -35.80
CA ILE A 166 -13.96 1.85 -34.90
C ILE A 166 -13.12 2.88 -35.65
N TYR A 167 -13.11 4.12 -35.16
CA TYR A 167 -12.11 5.12 -35.54
C TYR A 167 -10.95 5.08 -34.54
N VAL A 168 -9.71 5.29 -35.00
CA VAL A 168 -8.50 5.28 -34.16
C VAL A 168 -7.86 6.66 -34.21
N HIS A 169 -7.63 7.28 -33.04
CA HIS A 169 -6.91 8.56 -32.98
C HIS A 169 -5.45 8.41 -33.41
N ASP A 170 -5.04 9.19 -34.40
CA ASP A 170 -3.64 9.42 -34.74
C ASP A 170 -2.98 10.32 -33.68
N ILE A 171 -2.56 9.72 -32.56
CA ILE A 171 -1.92 10.41 -31.44
C ILE A 171 -0.40 10.54 -31.65
N PRO A 172 0.25 11.61 -31.13
CA PRO A 172 1.71 11.75 -31.16
C PRO A 172 2.44 10.53 -30.60
N SER A 173 3.49 10.08 -31.32
CA SER A 173 4.21 8.82 -31.03
C SER A 173 4.79 8.72 -29.61
N ARG A 174 5.01 9.86 -28.94
CA ARG A 174 5.47 9.91 -27.55
C ARG A 174 4.52 9.20 -26.58
N PHE A 175 3.25 9.04 -26.94
CA PHE A 175 2.24 8.36 -26.15
C PHE A 175 2.14 6.85 -26.46
N ASN A 176 2.89 6.33 -27.44
CA ASN A 176 2.83 4.91 -27.78
C ASN A 176 4.14 4.33 -28.33
N ASP A 177 4.36 4.40 -29.65
CA ASP A 177 5.40 3.62 -30.33
C ASP A 177 6.83 4.10 -29.94
N ASP A 178 6.99 5.29 -29.36
CA ASP A 178 8.26 5.72 -28.77
C ASP A 178 8.61 4.98 -27.45
N TYR A 179 7.63 4.56 -26.66
CA TYR A 179 7.89 3.69 -25.49
C TYR A 179 8.41 2.32 -25.92
N ILE A 180 7.93 1.79 -27.07
CA ILE A 180 8.46 0.55 -27.65
C ILE A 180 9.89 0.78 -28.17
N LYS A 181 10.20 1.91 -28.82
CA LYS A 181 11.60 2.23 -29.21
C LYS A 181 12.52 2.35 -27.98
N GLN A 182 11.98 2.81 -26.86
CA GLN A 182 12.68 2.99 -25.58
C GLN A 182 12.56 1.79 -24.63
N CYS A 183 12.20 0.59 -25.11
CA CYS A 183 11.89 -0.57 -24.27
C CYS A 183 12.99 -1.00 -23.28
N ARG A 184 14.27 -0.69 -23.56
CA ARG A 184 15.40 -0.93 -22.62
C ARG A 184 15.46 0.04 -21.43
N LEU A 185 14.77 1.18 -21.52
CA LEU A 185 14.73 2.21 -20.49
C LEU A 185 13.52 2.05 -19.54
N MET A 186 12.56 1.18 -19.88
CA MET A 186 11.33 1.00 -19.10
C MET A 186 11.48 0.13 -17.85
N ASN A 187 12.62 -0.56 -17.67
CA ASN A 187 12.89 -1.37 -16.48
C ASN A 187 14.41 -1.46 -16.26
N LYS A 188 14.89 -1.06 -15.07
CA LYS A 188 16.34 -1.05 -14.76
C LYS A 188 16.95 -2.44 -14.55
N TRP A 189 16.12 -3.48 -14.38
CA TRP A 189 16.57 -4.83 -14.05
C TRP A 189 16.51 -5.81 -15.23
N HIS A 190 15.72 -5.52 -16.27
CA HIS A 190 15.47 -6.45 -17.38
C HIS A 190 15.26 -5.71 -18.71
N ASP A 191 15.87 -6.21 -19.81
CA ASP A 191 15.51 -5.77 -21.17
C ASP A 191 14.07 -6.23 -21.48
N MET A 192 13.14 -5.26 -21.56
CA MET A 192 11.73 -5.52 -21.85
C MET A 192 11.44 -5.70 -23.35
N CYS A 193 12.36 -5.36 -24.25
CA CYS A 193 12.16 -5.40 -25.70
C CYS A 193 11.78 -6.80 -26.21
N GLN A 194 12.30 -7.85 -25.56
CA GLN A 194 11.96 -9.25 -25.85
C GLN A 194 10.46 -9.58 -25.72
N TYR A 195 9.68 -8.75 -25.03
CA TYR A 195 8.25 -8.92 -24.83
C TYR A 195 7.40 -8.12 -25.83
N PHE A 196 7.98 -7.17 -26.57
CA PHE A 196 7.25 -6.32 -27.53
C PHE A 196 7.45 -6.70 -29.00
N VAL A 197 8.29 -7.71 -29.27
CA VAL A 197 8.38 -8.34 -30.60
C VAL A 197 7.10 -9.10 -30.96
N ASP A 198 6.96 -9.42 -32.25
CA ASP A 198 5.83 -10.16 -32.85
C ASP A 198 4.43 -9.56 -32.54
N GLY A 199 4.37 -8.25 -32.26
CA GLY A 199 3.13 -7.52 -31.97
C GLY A 199 2.77 -7.39 -30.49
N GLY A 200 3.71 -7.65 -29.57
CA GLY A 200 3.44 -7.65 -28.12
C GLY A 200 3.27 -9.04 -27.50
N PHE A 201 3.28 -10.09 -28.32
CA PHE A 201 3.31 -11.48 -27.87
C PHE A 201 4.68 -11.89 -27.32
N GLY A 202 5.76 -11.19 -27.72
CA GLY A 202 7.13 -11.51 -27.31
C GLY A 202 7.74 -12.66 -28.10
N GLN A 203 8.86 -13.23 -27.62
CA GLN A 203 9.57 -14.29 -28.32
C GLN A 203 8.75 -15.58 -28.43
N ARG A 204 8.89 -16.32 -29.55
CA ARG A 204 8.21 -17.61 -29.76
C ARG A 204 8.78 -18.70 -28.86
N LEU A 205 7.93 -19.44 -28.15
CA LEU A 205 8.32 -20.60 -27.34
C LEU A 205 8.65 -21.84 -28.19
N GLY A 206 7.96 -22.01 -29.32
CA GLY A 206 7.96 -23.28 -30.06
C GLY A 206 7.37 -24.43 -29.21
N ASN A 207 7.91 -25.64 -29.35
CA ASN A 207 7.41 -26.83 -28.64
C ASN A 207 8.44 -27.50 -27.68
N PRO A 208 8.89 -26.81 -26.61
CA PRO A 208 9.78 -27.37 -25.61
C PRO A 208 9.14 -28.58 -24.92
N ARG A 209 9.91 -29.68 -24.83
CA ARG A 209 9.52 -30.93 -24.16
C ARG A 209 8.22 -31.57 -24.70
N ARG A 210 7.81 -31.25 -25.94
CA ARG A 210 6.53 -31.69 -26.56
C ARG A 210 5.28 -31.27 -25.75
N LEU A 211 5.37 -30.17 -24.98
CA LEU A 211 4.27 -29.67 -24.15
C LEU A 211 3.25 -28.84 -24.94
N PHE A 212 3.68 -28.10 -25.96
CA PHE A 212 2.85 -27.13 -26.69
C PHE A 212 2.53 -27.59 -28.12
N GLN A 213 1.91 -26.73 -28.91
CA GLN A 213 1.90 -26.87 -30.36
C GLN A 213 3.21 -26.29 -30.96
N PRO A 214 3.59 -26.64 -32.20
CA PRO A 214 4.78 -26.07 -32.85
C PRO A 214 4.71 -24.54 -33.02
N THR A 215 3.50 -24.00 -33.15
CA THR A 215 3.18 -22.58 -33.40
C THR A 215 2.11 -22.09 -32.41
N GLY A 216 1.98 -20.76 -32.30
CA GLY A 216 0.96 -20.12 -31.45
C GLY A 216 1.35 -19.94 -29.98
N TRP A 217 2.58 -20.28 -29.58
CA TRP A 217 3.05 -20.19 -28.19
C TRP A 217 4.22 -19.22 -28.05
N TYR A 218 4.13 -18.31 -27.08
CA TYR A 218 5.03 -17.16 -26.93
C TYR A 218 5.39 -16.88 -25.45
N VAL A 219 6.50 -16.19 -25.21
CA VAL A 219 6.96 -15.71 -23.89
C VAL A 219 6.26 -14.39 -23.55
N THR A 220 4.93 -14.38 -23.63
CA THR A 220 4.11 -13.18 -23.42
C THR A 220 4.31 -12.61 -22.01
N HIS A 221 4.48 -11.29 -21.90
CA HIS A 221 4.58 -10.61 -20.62
C HIS A 221 3.20 -10.26 -20.06
N GLN A 222 3.06 -10.23 -18.73
CA GLN A 222 1.77 -9.97 -18.09
C GLN A 222 1.24 -8.54 -18.32
N PHE A 223 2.13 -7.60 -18.62
CA PHE A 223 1.85 -6.19 -18.91
C PHE A 223 2.22 -5.83 -20.37
N SER A 224 1.77 -6.62 -21.36
CA SER A 224 1.97 -6.32 -22.80
C SER A 224 0.67 -5.98 -23.55
N LEU A 225 -0.46 -5.93 -22.85
CA LEU A 225 -1.79 -5.80 -23.45
C LEU A 225 -1.96 -4.50 -24.25
N ASP A 226 -1.34 -3.38 -23.85
CA ASP A 226 -1.37 -2.11 -24.60
C ASP A 226 -0.93 -2.32 -26.06
N VAL A 227 0.18 -3.05 -26.23
CA VAL A 227 0.83 -3.32 -27.51
C VAL A 227 0.07 -4.40 -28.28
N ILE A 228 -0.34 -5.48 -27.61
CA ILE A 228 -1.14 -6.56 -28.22
C ILE A 228 -2.45 -6.00 -28.78
N PHE A 229 -3.22 -5.27 -27.98
CA PHE A 229 -4.52 -4.75 -28.37
C PHE A 229 -4.39 -3.76 -29.52
N HIS A 230 -3.40 -2.86 -29.48
CA HIS A 230 -3.13 -1.94 -30.58
C HIS A 230 -2.65 -2.66 -31.85
N SER A 231 -1.82 -3.71 -31.73
CA SER A 231 -1.34 -4.50 -32.88
C SER A 231 -2.49 -5.25 -33.59
N ILE A 232 -3.45 -5.76 -32.83
CA ILE A 232 -4.68 -6.38 -33.37
C ILE A 232 -5.61 -5.32 -33.97
N MET A 233 -5.79 -4.19 -33.28
CA MET A 233 -6.60 -3.06 -33.73
C MET A 233 -6.10 -2.47 -35.05
N LYS A 234 -4.78 -2.29 -35.24
CA LYS A 234 -4.17 -1.79 -36.50
C LYS A 234 -4.54 -2.62 -37.76
N GLN A 235 -5.15 -3.79 -37.59
CA GLN A 235 -5.60 -4.68 -38.68
C GLN A 235 -7.13 -4.92 -38.66
N TYR A 236 -7.88 -4.34 -37.72
CA TYR A 236 -9.29 -4.67 -37.46
C TYR A 236 -10.19 -4.46 -38.70
N GLU A 237 -11.12 -5.39 -38.92
CA GLU A 237 -11.89 -5.47 -40.18
C GLU A 237 -12.92 -4.34 -40.35
N CYS A 238 -13.30 -3.68 -39.26
CA CYS A 238 -14.25 -2.57 -39.23
C CYS A 238 -13.58 -1.27 -38.74
N LEU A 239 -12.33 -1.03 -39.13
CA LEU A 239 -11.73 0.31 -39.03
C LEU A 239 -12.42 1.26 -40.01
N THR A 240 -12.72 2.48 -39.55
CA THR A 240 -13.15 3.60 -40.39
C THR A 240 -12.15 4.76 -40.30
N ASN A 241 -11.98 5.48 -41.42
CA ASN A 241 -11.21 6.73 -41.47
C ASN A 241 -12.10 7.96 -41.21
N ASP A 242 -13.42 7.78 -41.16
CA ASP A 242 -14.40 8.84 -40.90
C ASP A 242 -14.96 8.68 -39.48
N SER A 243 -14.51 9.55 -38.57
CA SER A 243 -14.92 9.53 -37.17
C SER A 243 -16.41 9.81 -36.94
N SER A 244 -17.13 10.39 -37.92
CA SER A 244 -18.59 10.55 -37.85
C SER A 244 -19.36 9.24 -38.06
N THR A 245 -18.73 8.25 -38.68
CA THR A 245 -19.28 6.89 -38.90
C THR A 245 -18.93 5.89 -37.79
N ALA A 246 -18.22 6.34 -36.75
CA ALA A 246 -17.68 5.45 -35.72
C ALA A 246 -18.71 5.10 -34.62
N ASP A 247 -18.83 3.79 -34.35
CA ASP A 247 -19.57 3.28 -33.20
C ASP A 247 -18.80 3.55 -31.90
N ALA A 248 -17.47 3.46 -31.92
CA ALA A 248 -16.57 3.86 -30.83
C ALA A 248 -15.22 4.41 -31.33
N ILE A 249 -14.54 5.19 -30.49
CA ILE A 249 -13.28 5.86 -30.82
C ILE A 249 -12.15 5.34 -29.93
N TYR A 250 -11.14 4.70 -30.51
CA TYR A 250 -9.99 4.16 -29.79
C TYR A 250 -8.89 5.22 -29.59
N ILE A 251 -8.38 5.32 -28.36
CA ILE A 251 -7.20 6.10 -27.99
C ILE A 251 -6.02 5.13 -27.81
N PRO A 252 -5.07 5.03 -28.76
CA PRO A 252 -3.96 4.08 -28.71
C PRO A 252 -2.78 4.56 -27.84
N TYR A 253 -3.02 5.02 -26.61
CA TYR A 253 -1.97 5.42 -25.65
C TYR A 253 -1.62 4.24 -24.74
N TYR A 254 -0.33 3.90 -24.66
CA TYR A 254 0.16 2.77 -23.85
C TYR A 254 0.35 3.17 -22.38
N GLY A 255 -0.74 3.53 -21.69
CA GLY A 255 -0.70 3.99 -20.30
C GLY A 255 -0.01 3.00 -19.35
N GLY A 256 -0.13 1.69 -19.59
CA GLY A 256 0.56 0.66 -18.83
C GLY A 256 2.08 0.68 -18.99
N LEU A 257 2.58 1.09 -20.16
CA LEU A 257 4.02 1.26 -20.40
C LEU A 257 4.53 2.60 -19.87
N ASP A 258 3.76 3.68 -20.05
CA ASP A 258 4.06 5.02 -19.51
C ASP A 258 4.35 4.97 -18.01
N VAL A 259 3.36 4.53 -17.21
CA VAL A 259 3.48 4.52 -15.74
C VAL A 259 4.60 3.59 -15.27
N SER A 260 4.85 2.48 -15.97
CA SER A 260 5.89 1.50 -15.62
C SER A 260 7.29 2.11 -15.54
N ARG A 261 7.57 3.19 -16.28
CA ARG A 261 8.85 3.92 -16.25
C ARG A 261 9.19 4.49 -14.86
N TYR A 262 8.21 4.66 -13.99
CA TYR A 262 8.32 5.49 -12.78
C TYR A 262 7.86 4.82 -11.47
N LEU A 263 7.44 3.55 -11.49
CA LEU A 263 6.82 2.90 -10.32
C LEU A 263 7.81 2.44 -9.25
N TRP A 264 9.05 2.16 -9.62
CA TRP A 264 10.06 1.54 -8.75
C TRP A 264 11.26 2.46 -8.47
N ASP A 265 11.11 3.76 -8.70
CA ASP A 265 12.15 4.77 -8.64
C ASP A 265 11.64 6.08 -8.04
N SER A 266 12.54 6.87 -7.46
CA SER A 266 12.25 8.17 -6.83
C SER A 266 12.00 9.29 -7.85
N TYR A 267 10.95 9.15 -8.66
CA TYR A 267 10.44 10.19 -9.55
C TYR A 267 9.31 10.99 -8.90
N SER A 268 9.27 12.30 -9.13
CA SER A 268 8.21 13.14 -8.58
C SER A 268 6.85 12.85 -9.23
N TYR A 269 5.78 13.09 -8.47
CA TYR A 269 4.41 12.76 -8.89
C TYR A 269 4.02 13.48 -10.20
N SER A 270 4.56 14.69 -10.42
CA SER A 270 4.36 15.48 -11.64
C SER A 270 4.93 14.78 -12.88
N VAL A 271 6.09 14.13 -12.76
CA VAL A 271 6.70 13.35 -13.86
C VAL A 271 5.84 12.12 -14.17
N LYS A 272 5.36 11.41 -13.14
CA LYS A 272 4.45 10.25 -13.27
C LYS A 272 3.14 10.58 -14.03
N ASP A 273 2.70 11.83 -13.93
CA ASP A 273 1.44 12.33 -14.50
C ASP A 273 1.57 13.00 -15.88
N THR A 274 2.79 13.35 -16.32
CA THR A 274 2.99 14.34 -17.40
C THR A 274 2.37 13.93 -18.73
N ASP A 275 2.63 12.70 -19.23
CA ASP A 275 2.09 12.26 -20.52
C ASP A 275 0.57 12.05 -20.47
N ALA A 276 0.02 11.59 -19.34
CA ALA A 276 -1.43 11.47 -19.13
C ALA A 276 -2.15 12.83 -19.20
N HIS A 277 -1.62 13.87 -18.55
CA HIS A 277 -2.21 15.23 -18.59
C HIS A 277 -2.12 15.83 -19.99
N GLU A 278 -0.97 15.67 -20.65
CA GLU A 278 -0.74 16.17 -22.01
C GLU A 278 -1.60 15.47 -23.06
N LEU A 279 -1.84 14.16 -22.93
CA LEU A 279 -2.78 13.44 -23.79
C LEU A 279 -4.20 13.97 -23.64
N PHE A 280 -4.71 14.13 -22.40
CA PHE A 280 -6.06 14.66 -22.19
C PHE A 280 -6.19 16.16 -22.53
N LYS A 281 -5.09 16.90 -22.61
CA LYS A 281 -5.02 18.25 -23.19
C LYS A 281 -5.10 18.21 -24.72
N TRP A 282 -4.41 17.28 -25.38
CA TRP A 282 -4.46 17.05 -26.82
C TRP A 282 -5.83 16.55 -27.30
N LEU A 283 -6.42 15.56 -26.61
CA LEU A 283 -7.73 14.98 -26.95
C LEU A 283 -8.84 16.04 -26.93
N ARG A 284 -8.88 16.91 -25.91
CA ARG A 284 -9.84 18.02 -25.83
C ARG A 284 -9.70 19.08 -26.94
N GLY A 285 -8.60 19.05 -27.69
CA GLY A 285 -8.40 19.89 -28.89
C GLY A 285 -8.93 19.26 -30.19
N LYS A 286 -9.52 18.06 -30.14
CA LYS A 286 -10.01 17.33 -31.32
C LYS A 286 -11.52 17.49 -31.52
N PRO A 287 -12.01 17.56 -32.77
CA PRO A 287 -13.44 17.65 -33.04
C PRO A 287 -14.22 16.43 -32.53
N GLU A 288 -13.63 15.23 -32.61
CA GLU A 288 -14.20 13.98 -32.09
C GLU A 288 -14.60 14.09 -30.62
N TRP A 289 -13.75 14.72 -29.79
CA TRP A 289 -14.00 14.83 -28.35
C TRP A 289 -15.31 15.56 -28.03
N ASN A 290 -15.69 16.52 -28.87
CA ASN A 290 -16.86 17.37 -28.66
C ASN A 290 -18.20 16.69 -29.01
N VAL A 291 -18.18 15.50 -29.64
CA VAL A 291 -19.39 14.78 -30.06
C VAL A 291 -20.15 14.21 -28.85
N MET A 292 -19.46 13.52 -27.92
CA MET A 292 -20.07 13.02 -26.67
C MET A 292 -19.33 13.46 -25.39
N GLY A 293 -18.30 14.30 -25.51
CA GLY A 293 -17.44 14.72 -24.38
C GLY A 293 -16.45 13.64 -23.96
N GLY A 294 -16.10 12.71 -24.85
CA GLY A 294 -15.25 11.55 -24.57
C GLY A 294 -15.98 10.26 -24.19
N ARG A 295 -17.32 10.23 -24.11
CA ARG A 295 -18.11 9.03 -23.74
C ARG A 295 -18.24 7.98 -24.84
N ASP A 296 -17.92 8.36 -26.07
CA ASP A 296 -17.66 7.52 -27.24
C ASP A 296 -16.21 7.03 -27.33
N HIS A 297 -15.30 7.55 -26.50
CA HIS A 297 -13.90 7.17 -26.51
C HIS A 297 -13.62 6.02 -25.54
N PHE A 298 -12.67 5.16 -25.92
CA PHE A 298 -12.14 4.10 -25.06
C PHE A 298 -10.62 3.97 -25.16
N LEU A 299 -10.02 3.40 -24.11
CA LEU A 299 -8.59 3.14 -24.01
C LEU A 299 -8.32 1.80 -23.33
N VAL A 300 -7.29 1.09 -23.79
CA VAL A 300 -6.82 -0.17 -23.20
C VAL A 300 -5.42 0.04 -22.61
N ALA A 301 -5.26 -0.23 -21.31
CA ALA A 301 -3.99 -0.16 -20.61
C ALA A 301 -3.62 -1.52 -20.00
N GLY A 302 -2.41 -2.00 -20.24
CA GLY A 302 -1.97 -3.33 -19.83
C GLY A 302 -1.49 -3.45 -18.40
N ARG A 303 -2.10 -2.69 -17.48
CA ARG A 303 -1.84 -2.71 -16.04
C ARG A 303 -3.14 -2.60 -15.24
N ILE A 304 -3.07 -2.84 -13.94
CA ILE A 304 -4.23 -2.86 -13.04
C ILE A 304 -4.73 -1.44 -12.79
N THR A 305 -6.04 -1.26 -12.57
CA THR A 305 -6.68 0.04 -12.31
C THR A 305 -5.98 0.86 -11.21
N TRP A 306 -5.42 0.18 -10.20
CA TRP A 306 -4.73 0.78 -9.05
C TRP A 306 -3.46 1.55 -9.42
N ASP A 307 -2.79 1.18 -10.52
CA ASP A 307 -1.59 1.88 -11.01
C ASP A 307 -1.90 3.28 -11.59
N PHE A 308 -3.19 3.58 -11.83
CA PHE A 308 -3.67 4.81 -12.47
C PHE A 308 -4.53 5.70 -11.55
N ARG A 309 -4.63 5.32 -10.27
CA ARG A 309 -5.57 5.88 -9.28
C ARG A 309 -4.87 6.53 -8.07
N ARG A 310 -3.67 7.10 -8.26
CA ARG A 310 -2.92 7.78 -7.20
C ARG A 310 -3.63 9.05 -6.73
N ALA A 311 -4.38 8.94 -5.64
CA ALA A 311 -5.19 10.03 -5.08
C ALA A 311 -4.41 11.09 -4.29
N ILE A 312 -3.15 10.82 -3.90
CA ILE A 312 -2.30 11.74 -3.13
C ILE A 312 -1.12 12.23 -3.97
N ASN A 313 -0.86 13.54 -3.94
CA ASN A 313 0.29 14.16 -4.59
C ASN A 313 1.52 14.11 -3.66
N ASP A 314 2.08 12.90 -3.58
CA ASP A 314 3.29 12.55 -2.84
C ASP A 314 4.22 11.81 -3.82
N ASP A 315 5.50 12.16 -3.84
CA ASP A 315 6.48 11.59 -4.75
C ASP A 315 6.76 10.11 -4.45
N SER A 316 6.62 9.69 -3.19
CA SER A 316 6.75 8.29 -2.76
C SER A 316 5.54 7.43 -3.11
N ALA A 317 4.40 8.04 -3.44
CA ALA A 317 3.17 7.30 -3.71
C ALA A 317 3.21 6.57 -5.07
N TRP A 318 2.59 5.39 -5.06
CA TRP A 318 2.50 4.47 -6.20
C TRP A 318 1.54 4.99 -7.28
N GLY A 319 1.86 4.72 -8.55
CA GLY A 319 1.00 5.03 -9.70
C GLY A 319 1.01 6.49 -10.16
N ASN A 320 0.19 6.77 -11.17
CA ASN A 320 -0.14 8.11 -11.63
C ASN A 320 -1.64 8.42 -11.41
N ASN A 321 -2.10 9.60 -11.81
CA ASN A 321 -3.49 10.02 -11.65
C ASN A 321 -4.34 9.93 -12.94
N LEU A 322 -3.93 9.13 -13.94
CA LEU A 322 -4.60 8.99 -15.24
C LEU A 322 -6.12 8.77 -15.14
N MET A 323 -6.59 7.85 -14.29
CA MET A 323 -8.02 7.55 -14.13
C MET A 323 -8.75 8.54 -13.21
N LEU A 324 -8.04 9.49 -12.61
CA LEU A 324 -8.60 10.49 -11.71
C LEU A 324 -8.85 11.85 -12.38
N LEU A 325 -8.33 12.05 -13.60
CA LEU A 325 -8.49 13.27 -14.40
C LEU A 325 -9.98 13.53 -14.74
N PRO A 326 -10.42 14.80 -14.88
CA PRO A 326 -11.80 15.09 -15.28
C PRO A 326 -12.18 14.54 -16.65
N GLY A 327 -11.24 14.54 -17.61
CA GLY A 327 -11.48 13.98 -18.94
C GLY A 327 -11.56 12.45 -18.96
N SER A 328 -10.79 11.75 -18.12
CA SER A 328 -10.74 10.29 -18.14
C SER A 328 -11.98 9.62 -17.56
N GLN A 329 -12.71 10.30 -16.68
CA GLN A 329 -13.97 9.81 -16.11
C GLN A 329 -15.07 9.59 -17.17
N ASN A 330 -15.02 10.33 -18.28
CA ASN A 330 -15.93 10.13 -19.41
C ASN A 330 -15.51 8.97 -20.33
N VAL A 331 -14.22 8.65 -20.39
CA VAL A 331 -13.66 7.62 -21.27
C VAL A 331 -13.93 6.23 -20.69
N THR A 332 -14.32 5.27 -21.54
CA THR A 332 -14.38 3.86 -21.14
C THR A 332 -12.96 3.30 -21.06
N MET A 333 -12.47 3.12 -19.84
CA MET A 333 -11.16 2.56 -19.56
C MET A 333 -11.22 1.04 -19.55
N VAL A 334 -10.19 0.39 -20.06
CA VAL A 334 -10.11 -1.07 -20.15
C VAL A 334 -8.74 -1.52 -19.64
N THR A 335 -8.74 -2.41 -18.66
CA THR A 335 -7.54 -2.83 -17.92
C THR A 335 -7.49 -4.34 -17.74
N ILE A 336 -6.38 -4.87 -17.20
CA ILE A 336 -6.29 -6.30 -16.81
C ILE A 336 -6.99 -6.61 -15.48
N GLU A 337 -7.26 -5.59 -14.66
CA GLU A 337 -8.07 -5.64 -13.43
C GLU A 337 -8.76 -4.28 -13.24
N SER A 338 -10.05 -4.26 -12.88
CA SER A 338 -10.87 -3.06 -12.73
C SER A 338 -11.41 -2.87 -11.30
N SER A 339 -11.82 -1.64 -10.98
CA SER A 339 -12.31 -1.27 -9.65
C SER A 339 -13.75 -1.76 -9.44
N PRO A 340 -14.08 -2.42 -8.32
CA PRO A 340 -15.47 -2.74 -7.99
C PRO A 340 -16.29 -1.49 -7.56
N TRP A 341 -15.63 -0.34 -7.34
CA TRP A 341 -16.24 0.87 -6.78
C TRP A 341 -16.23 2.08 -7.73
N ASP A 342 -16.00 1.87 -9.02
CA ASP A 342 -15.97 2.91 -10.05
C ASP A 342 -16.81 2.50 -11.27
N GLN A 343 -17.18 3.48 -12.10
CA GLN A 343 -18.21 3.31 -13.13
C GLN A 343 -17.69 3.24 -14.56
N ASN A 344 -16.41 3.52 -14.81
CA ASN A 344 -15.86 3.70 -16.16
C ASN A 344 -14.69 2.79 -16.54
N ASP A 345 -14.13 1.98 -15.64
CA ASP A 345 -13.10 0.98 -15.95
C ASP A 345 -13.62 -0.47 -15.94
N PHE A 346 -13.20 -1.25 -16.94
CA PHE A 346 -13.65 -2.63 -17.19
C PHE A 346 -12.47 -3.58 -17.39
N ALA A 347 -12.47 -4.71 -16.68
CA ALA A 347 -11.40 -5.69 -16.79
C ALA A 347 -11.58 -6.66 -17.97
N ILE A 348 -10.51 -6.86 -18.74
CA ILE A 348 -10.39 -7.91 -19.77
C ILE A 348 -9.19 -8.84 -19.44
N PRO A 349 -9.16 -10.09 -19.94
CA PRO A 349 -8.17 -11.09 -19.56
C PRO A 349 -6.70 -10.63 -19.69
N TYR A 350 -5.87 -11.00 -18.72
CA TYR A 350 -4.42 -10.84 -18.84
C TYR A 350 -3.91 -11.62 -20.08
N PRO A 351 -2.95 -11.11 -20.85
CA PRO A 351 -2.31 -11.86 -21.93
C PRO A 351 -1.75 -13.20 -21.42
N THR A 352 -2.27 -14.33 -21.92
CA THR A 352 -1.73 -15.67 -21.63
C THR A 352 -0.53 -15.97 -22.52
N TYR A 353 -0.02 -17.21 -22.52
CA TYR A 353 1.09 -17.63 -23.39
C TYR A 353 0.67 -18.18 -24.76
N PHE A 354 -0.65 -18.25 -25.03
CA PHE A 354 -1.21 -18.87 -26.24
C PHE A 354 -1.89 -17.82 -27.12
N HIS A 355 -1.36 -17.62 -28.31
CA HIS A 355 -1.82 -16.68 -29.33
C HIS A 355 -2.01 -17.44 -30.66
N PRO A 356 -3.17 -18.08 -30.87
CA PRO A 356 -3.40 -18.97 -32.00
C PRO A 356 -3.49 -18.21 -33.33
N SER A 357 -3.09 -18.86 -34.42
CA SER A 357 -3.19 -18.33 -35.79
C SER A 357 -4.31 -18.97 -36.63
N SER A 358 -5.18 -19.80 -36.04
CA SER A 358 -6.41 -20.31 -36.67
C SER A 358 -7.34 -21.00 -35.66
N ASP A 359 -8.62 -21.18 -36.01
CA ASP A 359 -9.59 -21.92 -35.21
C ASP A 359 -9.12 -23.37 -34.94
N GLU A 360 -8.46 -24.01 -35.91
CA GLU A 360 -7.94 -25.38 -35.81
C GLU A 360 -6.86 -25.51 -34.73
N GLN A 361 -6.04 -24.48 -34.49
CA GLN A 361 -5.09 -24.48 -33.37
C GLN A 361 -5.82 -24.47 -32.02
N VAL A 362 -6.90 -23.70 -31.90
CA VAL A 362 -7.74 -23.67 -30.67
C VAL A 362 -8.42 -25.02 -30.47
N PHE A 363 -9.08 -25.58 -31.49
CA PHE A 363 -9.74 -26.88 -31.40
C PHE A 363 -8.76 -28.02 -31.08
N ALA A 364 -7.57 -28.03 -31.69
CA ALA A 364 -6.53 -29.01 -31.38
C ALA A 364 -6.04 -28.89 -29.93
N TRP A 365 -5.89 -27.67 -29.41
CA TRP A 365 -5.51 -27.44 -28.01
C TRP A 365 -6.62 -27.85 -27.03
N GLN A 366 -7.88 -27.45 -27.27
CA GLN A 366 -9.03 -27.91 -26.49
C GLN A 366 -9.11 -29.45 -26.47
N ASN A 367 -8.92 -30.10 -27.62
CA ASN A 367 -8.94 -31.56 -27.72
C ASN A 367 -7.75 -32.24 -27.02
N LYS A 368 -6.59 -31.59 -26.92
CA LYS A 368 -5.50 -32.01 -26.00
C LYS A 368 -5.97 -31.89 -24.54
N MET A 369 -6.55 -30.76 -24.13
CA MET A 369 -7.01 -30.53 -22.75
C MET A 369 -8.13 -31.49 -22.31
N ARG A 370 -9.03 -31.89 -23.22
CA ARG A 370 -10.06 -32.92 -22.97
C ARG A 370 -9.44 -34.27 -22.67
N LYS A 371 -8.44 -34.69 -23.48
CA LYS A 371 -7.72 -35.96 -23.35
C LYS A 371 -6.70 -35.99 -22.20
N GLN A 372 -6.33 -34.83 -21.66
CA GLN A 372 -5.27 -34.70 -20.66
C GLN A 372 -5.60 -35.39 -19.31
N LYS A 373 -4.73 -36.32 -18.89
CA LYS A 373 -4.87 -37.10 -17.66
C LYS A 373 -4.27 -36.35 -16.46
N ARG A 374 -5.13 -35.68 -15.69
CA ARG A 374 -4.75 -34.94 -14.48
C ARG A 374 -4.52 -35.92 -13.31
N LYS A 375 -3.35 -35.83 -12.68
CA LYS A 375 -2.88 -36.73 -11.59
C LYS A 375 -2.88 -36.06 -10.21
N THR A 376 -2.85 -34.72 -10.20
CA THR A 376 -2.88 -33.90 -8.98
C THR A 376 -4.33 -33.45 -8.76
N LEU A 377 -4.81 -33.46 -7.51
CA LEU A 377 -6.15 -32.92 -7.21
C LEU A 377 -6.14 -31.39 -7.32
N PHE A 378 -5.21 -30.71 -6.64
CA PHE A 378 -5.11 -29.26 -6.71
C PHE A 378 -3.67 -28.76 -6.74
N SER A 379 -3.44 -27.56 -7.27
CA SER A 379 -2.10 -26.97 -7.26
C SER A 379 -2.07 -25.48 -7.03
N PHE A 380 -0.96 -25.02 -6.46
CA PHE A 380 -0.66 -23.62 -6.22
C PHE A 380 0.67 -23.23 -6.88
N ALA A 381 0.69 -22.07 -7.54
CA ALA A 381 1.92 -21.41 -7.98
C ALA A 381 2.01 -20.07 -7.24
N GLY A 382 3.00 -19.93 -6.36
CA GLY A 382 3.15 -18.75 -5.52
C GLY A 382 4.38 -18.79 -4.64
N ALA A 383 4.53 -17.75 -3.82
CA ALA A 383 5.57 -17.63 -2.80
C ALA A 383 4.93 -17.10 -1.51
N PRO A 384 5.52 -17.36 -0.32
CA PRO A 384 5.07 -16.74 0.90
C PRO A 384 5.28 -15.22 0.83
N ARG A 385 4.54 -14.47 1.64
CA ARG A 385 4.72 -13.03 1.82
C ARG A 385 5.13 -12.79 3.28
N PRO A 386 6.43 -12.88 3.63
CA PRO A 386 6.86 -12.80 5.03
C PRO A 386 6.49 -11.45 5.67
N ASN A 387 6.43 -10.38 4.89
CA ASN A 387 6.07 -9.04 5.35
C ASN A 387 4.54 -8.79 5.36
N MET A 388 3.71 -9.84 5.18
CA MET A 388 2.24 -9.78 5.24
C MET A 388 1.70 -11.04 5.92
N GLU A 389 1.77 -11.07 7.25
CA GLU A 389 1.31 -12.19 8.09
C GLU A 389 -0.15 -12.59 7.80
N ASP A 390 -1.00 -11.61 7.49
CA ASP A 390 -2.43 -11.80 7.21
C ASP A 390 -2.74 -12.40 5.81
N SER A 391 -1.71 -12.77 5.03
CA SER A 391 -1.88 -13.31 3.67
C SER A 391 -2.25 -14.80 3.67
N ILE A 392 -3.40 -15.14 3.08
CA ILE A 392 -3.89 -16.53 2.85
C ILE A 392 -2.85 -17.47 2.20
N ARG A 393 -1.86 -16.91 1.49
CA ARG A 393 -0.80 -17.69 0.83
C ARG A 393 -0.04 -18.58 1.81
N GLY A 394 0.19 -18.12 3.06
CA GLY A 394 0.83 -18.94 4.09
C GLY A 394 0.04 -20.21 4.39
N GLU A 395 -1.26 -20.07 4.62
CA GLU A 395 -2.16 -21.19 4.93
C GLU A 395 -2.38 -22.11 3.72
N ILE A 396 -2.51 -21.56 2.50
CA ILE A 396 -2.55 -22.37 1.26
C ILE A 396 -1.29 -23.23 1.11
N MET A 397 -0.11 -22.66 1.36
CA MET A 397 1.16 -23.40 1.30
C MET A 397 1.23 -24.48 2.40
N ALA A 398 0.75 -24.19 3.61
CA ALA A 398 0.68 -25.13 4.72
C ALA A 398 -0.26 -26.32 4.42
N GLN A 399 -1.51 -26.06 4.02
CA GLN A 399 -2.49 -27.10 3.66
C GLN A 399 -2.01 -27.93 2.47
N CYS A 400 -1.44 -27.30 1.44
CA CYS A 400 -0.85 -28.01 0.29
C CYS A 400 0.29 -28.96 0.72
N THR A 401 1.18 -28.49 1.61
CA THR A 401 2.33 -29.26 2.11
C THR A 401 1.89 -30.43 3.00
N ALA A 402 0.78 -30.30 3.73
CA ALA A 402 0.20 -31.40 4.51
C ALA A 402 -0.26 -32.57 3.61
N VAL A 403 -0.87 -32.29 2.45
CA VAL A 403 -1.45 -33.32 1.56
C VAL A 403 -0.53 -33.67 0.38
N LYS A 404 0.72 -34.03 0.67
CA LYS A 404 1.85 -34.30 -0.28
C LYS A 404 1.57 -35.16 -1.53
N ARG A 405 0.49 -35.95 -1.56
CA ARG A 405 0.07 -36.77 -2.72
C ARG A 405 -1.09 -36.17 -3.53
N LYS A 406 -1.86 -35.26 -2.95
CA LYS A 406 -3.02 -34.61 -3.58
C LYS A 406 -2.70 -33.21 -4.12
N CYS A 407 -1.92 -32.43 -3.39
CA CYS A 407 -1.49 -31.11 -3.84
C CYS A 407 -0.13 -31.16 -4.57
N ARG A 408 0.10 -30.23 -5.50
CA ARG A 408 1.44 -29.86 -5.97
C ARG A 408 1.65 -28.35 -5.93
N MET A 409 2.86 -27.95 -5.56
CA MET A 409 3.25 -26.55 -5.47
C MET A 409 4.45 -26.26 -6.39
N ILE A 410 4.47 -25.07 -6.97
CA ILE A 410 5.70 -24.46 -7.49
C ILE A 410 5.95 -23.18 -6.71
N GLU A 411 7.11 -23.12 -6.05
CA GLU A 411 7.55 -21.93 -5.34
C GLU A 411 8.12 -20.89 -6.33
N CYS A 412 7.53 -19.70 -6.32
CA CYS A 412 7.94 -18.55 -7.12
C CYS A 412 9.04 -17.74 -6.40
N LYS A 413 10.12 -18.41 -5.97
CA LYS A 413 11.32 -17.76 -5.40
C LYS A 413 12.31 -17.35 -6.49
N ASP A 414 12.98 -16.24 -6.27
CA ASP A 414 13.64 -15.46 -7.34
C ASP A 414 14.83 -16.18 -7.97
N GLU A 415 15.68 -16.86 -7.19
CA GLU A 415 16.87 -17.61 -7.67
C GLU A 415 16.64 -18.42 -8.97
N LYS A 416 15.44 -19.01 -9.12
CA LYS A 416 15.13 -19.98 -10.17
C LYS A 416 14.06 -19.48 -11.14
N HIS A 417 13.42 -18.34 -10.87
CA HIS A 417 12.36 -17.73 -11.68
C HIS A 417 11.30 -18.74 -12.18
N ASN A 418 10.95 -19.73 -11.33
CA ASN A 418 10.23 -20.93 -11.75
C ASN A 418 8.85 -20.65 -12.35
N CYS A 419 8.17 -19.60 -11.86
CA CYS A 419 6.83 -19.21 -12.29
C CYS A 419 6.81 -18.27 -13.49
N LEU A 420 7.93 -17.64 -13.85
CA LEU A 420 8.04 -16.86 -15.10
C LEU A 420 8.25 -17.76 -16.32
N LYS A 421 8.74 -18.99 -16.11
CA LYS A 421 9.05 -19.98 -17.14
C LYS A 421 7.74 -20.69 -17.58
N PRO A 422 7.20 -20.44 -18.79
CA PRO A 422 5.84 -20.89 -19.15
C PRO A 422 5.68 -22.41 -19.12
N VAL A 423 6.73 -23.12 -19.53
CA VAL A 423 6.83 -24.59 -19.52
C VAL A 423 6.64 -25.20 -18.13
N ASN A 424 6.98 -24.49 -17.05
CA ASN A 424 6.80 -24.98 -15.69
C ASN A 424 5.36 -24.76 -15.20
N LEU A 425 4.82 -23.55 -15.41
CA LEU A 425 3.48 -23.17 -14.97
C LEU A 425 2.39 -23.98 -15.72
N MET A 426 2.46 -24.01 -17.05
CA MET A 426 1.53 -24.79 -17.88
C MET A 426 1.59 -26.29 -17.54
N ARG A 427 2.80 -26.84 -17.33
CA ARG A 427 2.94 -28.25 -16.92
C ARG A 427 2.36 -28.54 -15.53
N LEU A 428 2.37 -27.59 -14.60
CA LEU A 428 1.67 -27.74 -13.32
C LEU A 428 0.16 -27.82 -13.55
N PHE A 429 -0.40 -26.81 -14.21
CA PHE A 429 -1.85 -26.67 -14.37
C PHE A 429 -2.46 -27.76 -15.27
N GLU A 430 -1.76 -28.19 -16.33
CA GLU A 430 -2.17 -29.34 -17.15
C GLU A 430 -2.25 -30.67 -16.37
N ASN A 431 -1.52 -30.81 -15.26
CA ASN A 431 -1.52 -32.04 -14.46
C ASN A 431 -2.48 -31.99 -13.26
N SER A 432 -3.11 -30.85 -12.99
CA SER A 432 -4.01 -30.62 -11.86
C SER A 432 -5.47 -30.53 -12.27
N VAL A 433 -6.38 -30.99 -11.41
CA VAL A 433 -7.83 -30.80 -11.59
C VAL A 433 -8.22 -29.35 -11.24
N PHE A 434 -7.79 -28.87 -10.07
CA PHE A 434 -8.06 -27.54 -9.56
C PHE A 434 -6.78 -26.68 -9.45
N CYS A 435 -6.88 -25.37 -9.67
CA CYS A 435 -5.77 -24.44 -9.63
C CYS A 435 -6.09 -23.26 -8.72
N LEU A 436 -5.35 -23.12 -7.61
CA LEU A 436 -5.62 -22.14 -6.56
C LEU A 436 -5.15 -20.74 -6.98
N GLN A 437 -6.09 -19.79 -7.06
CA GLN A 437 -5.87 -18.39 -7.43
C GLN A 437 -6.27 -17.46 -6.26
N PRO A 438 -5.53 -17.45 -5.14
CA PRO A 438 -5.73 -16.44 -4.10
C PRO A 438 -5.30 -15.05 -4.60
N PRO A 439 -5.82 -13.97 -4.01
CA PRO A 439 -5.36 -12.60 -4.24
C PRO A 439 -3.85 -12.38 -4.00
N GLY A 440 -3.41 -11.15 -4.25
CA GLY A 440 -2.08 -10.66 -3.95
C GLY A 440 -2.11 -9.21 -3.53
N ASP A 441 -1.32 -8.40 -4.20
CA ASP A 441 -1.36 -6.93 -4.10
C ASP A 441 -2.61 -6.35 -4.78
N SER A 442 -3.33 -7.18 -5.54
CA SER A 442 -4.58 -6.91 -6.25
C SER A 442 -5.46 -8.17 -6.27
N PHE A 443 -6.71 -8.07 -6.75
CA PHE A 443 -7.67 -9.18 -6.68
C PHE A 443 -7.35 -10.35 -7.60
N THR A 444 -6.88 -10.08 -8.83
CA THR A 444 -6.74 -11.08 -9.87
C THR A 444 -5.27 -11.36 -10.18
N ARG A 445 -4.98 -12.60 -10.58
CA ARG A 445 -3.66 -13.03 -11.03
C ARG A 445 -3.74 -13.53 -12.47
N ARG A 446 -2.75 -13.20 -13.30
CA ARG A 446 -2.55 -13.76 -14.66
C ARG A 446 -2.76 -15.27 -14.71
N SER A 447 -2.24 -15.98 -13.69
CA SER A 447 -2.31 -17.43 -13.56
C SER A 447 -3.74 -18.00 -13.56
N THR A 448 -4.77 -17.19 -13.35
CA THR A 448 -6.18 -17.53 -13.58
C THR A 448 -6.44 -17.90 -15.04
N PHE A 449 -5.98 -17.05 -15.96
CA PHE A 449 -6.20 -17.23 -17.39
C PHE A 449 -5.29 -18.33 -17.96
N ASP A 450 -4.05 -18.43 -17.47
CA ASP A 450 -3.17 -19.57 -17.78
C ASP A 450 -3.76 -20.92 -17.29
N ALA A 451 -4.47 -20.93 -16.15
CA ALA A 451 -5.18 -22.11 -15.66
C ALA A 451 -6.37 -22.49 -16.57
N ILE A 452 -7.13 -21.50 -17.06
CA ILE A 452 -8.21 -21.73 -18.05
C ILE A 452 -7.63 -22.31 -19.35
N VAL A 453 -6.58 -21.71 -19.91
CA VAL A 453 -5.87 -22.24 -21.08
C VAL A 453 -5.34 -23.65 -20.83
N ALA A 454 -4.84 -23.94 -19.62
CA ALA A 454 -4.41 -25.28 -19.21
C ALA A 454 -5.57 -26.24 -18.83
N GLY A 455 -6.85 -25.86 -19.05
CA GLY A 455 -8.03 -26.67 -18.73
C GLY A 455 -8.18 -27.04 -17.26
N CYS A 456 -7.60 -26.26 -16.35
CA CYS A 456 -7.60 -26.46 -14.90
C CYS A 456 -8.65 -25.58 -14.25
N ILE A 457 -9.50 -26.16 -13.40
CA ILE A 457 -10.63 -25.44 -12.76
C ILE A 457 -10.08 -24.40 -11.78
N PRO A 458 -10.33 -23.09 -11.99
CA PRO A 458 -9.89 -22.07 -11.05
C PRO A 458 -10.59 -22.21 -9.69
N VAL A 459 -9.84 -21.99 -8.61
CA VAL A 459 -10.37 -21.85 -7.26
C VAL A 459 -10.04 -20.45 -6.78
N PHE A 460 -11.07 -19.62 -6.60
CA PHE A 460 -10.98 -18.25 -6.15
C PHE A 460 -11.23 -18.16 -4.65
N PHE A 461 -10.64 -17.16 -4.01
CA PHE A 461 -10.78 -16.92 -2.56
C PHE A 461 -11.51 -15.61 -2.24
N ASN A 462 -11.85 -14.84 -3.27
CA ASN A 462 -12.60 -13.60 -3.23
C ASN A 462 -13.37 -13.45 -4.56
N PRO A 463 -14.66 -13.08 -4.58
CA PRO A 463 -15.41 -12.87 -5.83
C PRO A 463 -14.82 -11.74 -6.69
N GLY A 464 -14.06 -10.82 -6.09
CA GLY A 464 -13.24 -9.82 -6.77
C GLY A 464 -12.30 -10.42 -7.81
N SER A 465 -11.77 -11.63 -7.59
CA SER A 465 -10.77 -12.26 -8.48
C SER A 465 -11.31 -12.70 -9.85
N ALA A 466 -12.64 -12.72 -10.06
CA ALA A 466 -13.22 -13.14 -11.35
C ALA A 466 -14.68 -12.74 -11.61
N TYR A 467 -15.54 -12.61 -10.59
CA TYR A 467 -17.00 -12.66 -10.78
C TYR A 467 -17.65 -11.30 -11.03
N VAL A 468 -17.05 -10.24 -10.46
CA VAL A 468 -17.49 -8.84 -10.60
C VAL A 468 -16.67 -8.06 -11.64
N GLN A 469 -15.73 -8.72 -12.30
CA GLN A 469 -14.97 -8.22 -13.45
C GLN A 469 -15.07 -9.22 -14.61
N TYR A 470 -14.43 -8.96 -15.76
CA TYR A 470 -14.40 -9.88 -16.92
C TYR A 470 -15.78 -10.27 -17.44
N LEU A 471 -16.79 -9.40 -17.23
CA LEU A 471 -18.22 -9.65 -17.48
C LEU A 471 -18.55 -9.93 -18.96
N TRP A 472 -17.63 -9.61 -19.88
CA TRP A 472 -17.74 -9.90 -21.32
C TRP A 472 -17.09 -11.24 -21.74
N HIS A 473 -16.35 -11.89 -20.83
CA HIS A 473 -15.49 -13.06 -21.12
C HIS A 473 -15.87 -14.32 -20.33
N LEU A 474 -16.31 -14.16 -19.09
CA LEU A 474 -16.62 -15.28 -18.18
C LEU A 474 -18.15 -15.44 -17.98
N PRO A 475 -18.67 -16.67 -17.81
CA PRO A 475 -20.09 -16.92 -17.55
C PRO A 475 -20.57 -16.32 -16.22
N LYS A 476 -21.85 -15.93 -16.15
CA LYS A 476 -22.51 -15.56 -14.88
C LYS A 476 -22.85 -16.78 -14.00
N ASP A 477 -22.86 -17.99 -14.56
CA ASP A 477 -22.90 -19.23 -13.78
C ASP A 477 -21.48 -19.56 -13.32
N TYR A 478 -21.04 -18.94 -12.23
CA TYR A 478 -19.68 -19.08 -11.70
C TYR A 478 -19.32 -20.51 -11.27
N ASP A 479 -20.34 -21.23 -10.79
CA ASP A 479 -20.28 -22.60 -10.29
C ASP A 479 -20.17 -23.64 -11.43
N SER A 480 -20.41 -23.22 -12.68
CA SER A 480 -20.19 -24.02 -13.89
C SER A 480 -18.72 -24.13 -14.30
N TYR A 481 -17.84 -23.20 -13.92
CA TYR A 481 -16.43 -23.20 -14.36
C TYR A 481 -15.40 -23.06 -13.24
N SER A 482 -15.80 -22.71 -12.01
CA SER A 482 -14.86 -22.39 -10.92
C SER A 482 -15.41 -22.74 -9.53
N VAL A 483 -14.57 -22.65 -8.50
CA VAL A 483 -14.96 -22.85 -7.10
C VAL A 483 -14.62 -21.59 -6.31
N LEU A 484 -15.58 -21.01 -5.60
CA LEU A 484 -15.31 -19.98 -4.58
C LEU A 484 -15.06 -20.65 -3.22
N MET A 485 -14.07 -20.13 -2.49
CA MET A 485 -13.91 -20.34 -1.05
C MET A 485 -13.80 -18.97 -0.38
N SER A 486 -14.19 -18.86 0.89
CA SER A 486 -13.96 -17.64 1.67
C SER A 486 -12.50 -17.57 2.10
N GLU A 487 -11.78 -16.52 1.70
CA GLU A 487 -10.40 -16.26 2.14
C GLU A 487 -10.28 -16.28 3.66
N GLU A 488 -11.20 -15.62 4.35
CA GLU A 488 -11.17 -15.49 5.80
C GLU A 488 -11.48 -16.82 6.50
N ASP A 489 -12.40 -17.64 6.00
CA ASP A 489 -12.68 -18.95 6.61
C ASP A 489 -11.56 -19.98 6.33
N VAL A 490 -10.76 -19.79 5.27
CA VAL A 490 -9.51 -20.55 5.05
C VAL A 490 -8.42 -20.07 6.01
N LYS A 491 -8.18 -18.76 6.15
CA LYS A 491 -7.24 -18.18 7.13
C LYS A 491 -7.55 -18.62 8.56
N GLN A 492 -8.83 -18.58 8.95
CA GLN A 492 -9.34 -19.02 10.25
C GLN A 492 -9.44 -20.55 10.39
N LYS A 493 -8.99 -21.33 9.40
CA LYS A 493 -8.93 -22.82 9.41
C LYS A 493 -10.28 -23.53 9.57
N LYS A 494 -11.40 -22.81 9.42
CA LYS A 494 -12.76 -23.37 9.33
C LYS A 494 -12.94 -24.16 8.03
N VAL A 495 -12.34 -23.69 6.94
CA VAL A 495 -12.35 -24.33 5.62
C VAL A 495 -10.99 -24.97 5.34
N ASN A 496 -11.02 -26.28 5.10
CA ASN A 496 -9.87 -27.03 4.59
C ASN A 496 -10.05 -27.32 3.10
N ILE A 497 -9.09 -26.88 2.29
CA ILE A 497 -9.16 -26.88 0.82
C ILE A 497 -9.26 -28.30 0.27
N ASP A 498 -8.50 -29.25 0.83
CA ASP A 498 -8.54 -30.65 0.41
C ASP A 498 -9.91 -31.29 0.69
N ASN A 499 -10.48 -31.03 1.87
CA ASN A 499 -11.80 -31.54 2.24
C ASN A 499 -12.92 -31.01 1.33
N VAL A 500 -12.87 -29.75 0.89
CA VAL A 500 -13.86 -29.20 -0.06
C VAL A 500 -13.65 -29.82 -1.45
N LEU A 501 -12.44 -29.73 -2.01
CA LEU A 501 -12.18 -30.19 -3.39
C LEU A 501 -12.30 -31.71 -3.55
N SER A 502 -12.01 -32.50 -2.51
CA SER A 502 -12.21 -33.95 -2.51
C SER A 502 -13.69 -34.37 -2.47
N ARG A 503 -14.60 -33.49 -2.06
CA ARG A 503 -16.05 -33.76 -1.98
C ARG A 503 -16.82 -33.44 -3.27
N ILE A 504 -16.23 -32.67 -4.20
CA ILE A 504 -16.89 -32.30 -5.46
C ILE A 504 -17.06 -33.57 -6.33
N PRO A 505 -18.28 -33.97 -6.72
CA PRO A 505 -18.51 -35.19 -7.49
C PRO A 505 -17.75 -35.20 -8.81
N LYS A 506 -17.17 -36.35 -9.19
CA LYS A 506 -16.42 -36.51 -10.45
C LYS A 506 -17.20 -36.09 -11.70
N SER A 507 -18.53 -36.22 -11.68
CA SER A 507 -19.44 -35.71 -12.72
C SER A 507 -19.42 -34.18 -12.80
N LYS A 508 -19.63 -33.46 -11.69
CA LYS A 508 -19.51 -31.99 -11.64
C LYS A 508 -18.09 -31.54 -12.04
N VAL A 509 -17.05 -32.19 -11.53
CA VAL A 509 -15.66 -31.92 -11.95
C VAL A 509 -15.47 -32.07 -13.48
N SER A 510 -16.04 -33.11 -14.08
CA SER A 510 -15.94 -33.32 -15.53
C SER A 510 -16.72 -32.28 -16.34
N ALA A 511 -17.89 -31.86 -15.87
CA ALA A 511 -18.67 -30.79 -16.48
C ALA A 511 -17.93 -29.44 -16.40
N MET A 512 -17.44 -29.08 -15.20
CA MET A 512 -16.69 -27.84 -14.98
C MET A 512 -15.41 -27.78 -15.82
N ARG A 513 -14.69 -28.90 -15.94
CA ARG A 513 -13.50 -28.98 -16.79
C ARG A 513 -13.83 -28.77 -18.27
N GLU A 514 -14.97 -29.27 -18.75
CA GLU A 514 -15.40 -29.03 -20.13
C GLU A 514 -15.78 -27.56 -20.35
N GLU A 515 -16.46 -26.92 -19.39
CA GLU A 515 -16.78 -25.49 -19.48
C GLU A 515 -15.51 -24.62 -19.52
N VAL A 516 -14.55 -24.87 -18.63
CA VAL A 516 -13.23 -24.21 -18.65
C VAL A 516 -12.51 -24.40 -19.99
N ILE A 517 -12.67 -25.57 -20.65
CA ILE A 517 -12.10 -25.82 -21.98
C ILE A 517 -12.83 -25.03 -23.08
N LYS A 518 -14.14 -24.80 -22.97
CA LYS A 518 -14.89 -23.90 -23.89
C LYS A 518 -14.44 -22.45 -23.75
N LEU A 519 -14.09 -21.99 -22.53
CA LEU A 519 -13.67 -20.61 -22.26
C LEU A 519 -12.27 -20.25 -22.78
N ILE A 520 -11.50 -21.22 -23.30
CA ILE A 520 -10.15 -20.97 -23.83
C ILE A 520 -10.10 -19.83 -24.89
N PRO A 521 -10.91 -19.82 -25.97
CA PRO A 521 -10.99 -18.67 -26.89
C PRO A 521 -11.27 -17.32 -26.19
N ASN A 522 -12.17 -17.28 -25.20
CA ASN A 522 -12.59 -16.05 -24.53
C ASN A 522 -11.46 -15.34 -23.75
N VAL A 523 -10.34 -16.05 -23.46
CA VAL A 523 -9.23 -15.59 -22.61
C VAL A 523 -7.88 -15.56 -23.33
N ILE A 524 -7.87 -15.69 -24.66
CA ILE A 524 -6.67 -15.59 -25.50
C ILE A 524 -6.86 -14.51 -26.56
N TYR A 525 -5.74 -14.00 -27.07
CA TYR A 525 -5.69 -12.99 -28.13
C TYR A 525 -5.03 -13.64 -29.36
N ALA A 526 -5.70 -13.72 -30.50
CA ALA A 526 -5.23 -14.43 -31.69
C ALA A 526 -4.18 -13.63 -32.49
N ASP A 527 -3.35 -14.31 -33.30
CA ASP A 527 -2.41 -13.61 -34.19
C ASP A 527 -3.19 -12.84 -35.29
N PRO A 528 -3.14 -11.50 -35.28
CA PRO A 528 -3.98 -10.67 -36.15
C PRO A 528 -3.67 -10.81 -37.64
N LYS A 529 -2.50 -11.38 -38.00
CA LYS A 529 -2.08 -11.70 -39.38
C LYS A 529 -2.95 -12.78 -40.05
N SER A 530 -3.80 -13.46 -39.28
CA SER A 530 -4.45 -14.72 -39.69
C SER A 530 -5.89 -14.88 -39.20
N ARG A 531 -6.14 -14.54 -37.92
CA ARG A 531 -7.45 -14.44 -37.25
C ARG A 531 -8.24 -15.74 -37.09
N LEU A 532 -9.09 -15.75 -36.07
CA LEU A 532 -10.14 -16.76 -35.90
C LEU A 532 -11.33 -16.36 -36.77
N LYS A 533 -12.02 -17.35 -37.36
CA LYS A 533 -13.13 -17.14 -38.30
C LYS A 533 -14.45 -17.66 -37.76
N LYS A 534 -14.41 -18.68 -36.89
CA LYS A 534 -15.58 -19.33 -36.28
C LYS A 534 -15.72 -18.96 -34.81
N LEU A 535 -14.59 -18.81 -34.12
CA LEU A 535 -14.51 -18.36 -32.74
C LEU A 535 -14.33 -16.83 -32.70
N ASP A 536 -14.90 -16.21 -31.67
CA ASP A 536 -14.52 -14.87 -31.22
C ASP A 536 -13.44 -15.04 -30.13
N ASP A 537 -12.42 -14.17 -30.09
CA ASP A 537 -11.37 -14.18 -29.08
C ASP A 537 -11.56 -13.10 -27.98
N ALA A 538 -10.59 -12.92 -27.09
CA ALA A 538 -10.66 -11.87 -26.07
C ALA A 538 -10.66 -10.44 -26.65
N PHE A 539 -10.11 -10.19 -27.84
CA PHE A 539 -10.22 -8.90 -28.51
C PHE A 539 -11.65 -8.71 -29.06
N ASP A 540 -12.20 -9.69 -29.78
CA ASP A 540 -13.57 -9.63 -30.31
C ASP A 540 -14.62 -9.40 -29.22
N LEU A 541 -14.49 -10.11 -28.08
CA LEU A 541 -15.39 -9.97 -26.92
C LEU A 541 -15.25 -8.60 -26.24
N ALA A 542 -14.03 -8.08 -26.11
CA ALA A 542 -13.79 -6.75 -25.56
C ALA A 542 -14.41 -5.66 -26.45
N ILE A 543 -14.19 -5.70 -27.78
CA ILE A 543 -14.77 -4.73 -28.72
C ILE A 543 -16.31 -4.77 -28.68
N ARG A 544 -16.92 -5.97 -28.64
CA ARG A 544 -18.37 -6.12 -28.47
C ARG A 544 -18.89 -5.47 -27.19
N GLY A 545 -18.20 -5.68 -26.06
CA GLY A 545 -18.57 -5.10 -24.77
C GLY A 545 -18.42 -3.56 -24.73
N ILE A 546 -17.33 -3.05 -25.30
CA ILE A 546 -17.05 -1.61 -25.42
C ILE A 546 -18.10 -0.92 -26.29
N VAL A 547 -18.38 -1.44 -27.49
CA VAL A 547 -19.35 -0.82 -28.40
C VAL A 547 -20.77 -0.90 -27.83
N GLY A 548 -21.20 -2.04 -27.28
CA GLY A 548 -22.53 -2.16 -26.65
C GLY A 548 -22.73 -1.23 -25.44
N ARG A 549 -21.67 -0.94 -24.68
CA ARG A 549 -21.69 0.10 -23.65
C ARG A 549 -21.85 1.50 -24.26
N ILE A 550 -21.09 1.82 -25.30
CA ILE A 550 -21.14 3.14 -25.95
C ILE A 550 -22.47 3.36 -26.67
N GLU A 551 -23.07 2.33 -27.27
CA GLU A 551 -24.43 2.35 -27.80
C GLU A 551 -25.47 2.65 -26.69
N SER A 552 -25.33 2.00 -25.54
CA SER A 552 -26.19 2.26 -24.37
C SER A 552 -26.08 3.71 -23.90
N LEU A 553 -24.87 4.26 -23.80
CA LEU A 553 -24.63 5.67 -23.47
C LEU A 553 -25.17 6.63 -24.56
N LYS A 554 -25.01 6.30 -25.84
CA LYS A 554 -25.60 7.02 -26.98
C LYS A 554 -27.12 7.05 -26.89
N LYS A 555 -27.75 5.95 -26.45
CA LYS A 555 -29.20 5.86 -26.23
C LYS A 555 -29.65 6.68 -25.03
N GLU A 556 -29.02 6.53 -23.87
CA GLU A 556 -29.35 7.31 -22.66
C GLU A 556 -29.27 8.82 -22.92
N MET A 557 -28.22 9.29 -23.59
CA MET A 557 -28.06 10.70 -23.96
C MET A 557 -29.17 11.21 -24.90
N ARG A 558 -29.72 10.37 -25.79
CA ARG A 558 -30.89 10.71 -26.62
C ARG A 558 -32.20 10.72 -25.82
N GLU A 559 -32.29 9.90 -24.78
CA GLU A 559 -33.45 9.80 -23.89
C GLU A 559 -33.42 10.84 -22.73
N GLY A 560 -32.36 11.64 -22.61
CA GLY A 560 -32.15 12.58 -21.51
C GLY A 560 -31.83 11.91 -20.16
N ARG A 561 -31.39 10.64 -20.19
CA ARG A 561 -31.07 9.80 -19.03
C ARG A 561 -29.57 9.79 -18.74
N ASN A 562 -29.22 9.32 -17.55
CA ASN A 562 -27.83 9.10 -17.14
C ASN A 562 -27.79 8.02 -16.03
N SER A 563 -27.76 6.74 -16.40
CA SER A 563 -27.87 5.62 -15.45
C SER A 563 -26.70 5.60 -14.45
N SER A 564 -25.55 6.16 -14.85
CA SER A 564 -24.37 6.33 -13.98
C SER A 564 -24.64 7.27 -12.79
N ALA A 565 -25.66 8.12 -12.83
CA ALA A 565 -26.09 8.94 -11.69
C ALA A 565 -27.14 8.27 -10.79
N GLU A 566 -27.67 7.09 -11.15
CA GLU A 566 -28.75 6.42 -10.40
C GLU A 566 -28.26 5.69 -9.14
N PHE A 567 -26.95 5.49 -8.97
CA PHE A 567 -26.37 4.80 -7.83
C PHE A 567 -24.99 5.32 -7.40
N HIS A 568 -24.70 5.23 -6.10
CA HIS A 568 -23.40 5.59 -5.53
C HIS A 568 -22.28 4.68 -6.06
N PRO A 569 -21.07 5.19 -6.41
CA PRO A 569 -20.00 4.41 -7.05
C PRO A 569 -19.62 3.12 -6.32
N ASP A 570 -19.72 3.06 -4.99
CA ASP A 570 -19.43 1.85 -4.21
C ASP A 570 -20.38 0.67 -4.48
N SER A 571 -21.50 0.90 -5.18
CA SER A 571 -22.43 -0.12 -5.66
C SER A 571 -22.20 -0.53 -7.12
N SER A 572 -21.17 -0.02 -7.80
CA SER A 572 -20.93 -0.28 -9.23
C SER A 572 -20.78 -1.76 -9.56
N TRP A 573 -20.02 -2.52 -8.76
CA TRP A 573 -19.92 -3.97 -8.90
C TRP A 573 -21.29 -4.65 -8.86
N LYS A 574 -22.21 -4.23 -7.99
CA LYS A 574 -23.56 -4.80 -7.90
C LYS A 574 -24.37 -4.52 -9.17
N TYR A 575 -24.37 -3.25 -9.60
CA TYR A 575 -25.14 -2.81 -10.75
C TYR A 575 -24.70 -3.53 -12.03
N TYR A 576 -23.39 -3.57 -12.31
CA TYR A 576 -22.88 -4.23 -13.52
C TYR A 576 -22.97 -5.76 -13.46
N THR A 577 -22.82 -6.38 -12.29
CA THR A 577 -22.91 -7.85 -12.16
C THR A 577 -24.36 -8.34 -12.19
N PHE A 578 -25.27 -7.69 -11.47
CA PHE A 578 -26.63 -8.19 -11.19
C PHE A 578 -27.77 -7.29 -11.70
N GLY A 579 -27.49 -6.09 -12.21
CA GLY A 579 -28.53 -5.13 -12.61
C GLY A 579 -29.29 -4.48 -11.44
N THR A 580 -28.71 -4.50 -10.24
CA THR A 580 -29.36 -4.03 -9.00
C THR A 580 -28.33 -3.55 -7.98
N THR A 581 -28.74 -2.70 -7.04
CA THR A 581 -27.91 -2.14 -5.95
C THR A 581 -28.26 -2.71 -4.57
N GLN A 582 -29.26 -3.60 -4.50
CA GLN A 582 -29.78 -4.20 -3.26
C GLN A 582 -28.70 -4.96 -2.46
N PRO A 583 -28.92 -5.20 -1.14
CA PRO A 583 -28.00 -5.99 -0.32
C PRO A 583 -27.69 -7.36 -0.94
N HIS A 584 -26.40 -7.72 -1.00
CA HIS A 584 -25.93 -8.97 -1.59
C HIS A 584 -25.03 -9.73 -0.61
N GLU A 585 -24.95 -11.06 -0.71
CA GLU A 585 -24.10 -11.86 0.20
C GLU A 585 -22.63 -11.44 0.15
N TRP A 586 -22.14 -11.01 -1.02
CA TRP A 586 -20.75 -10.55 -1.21
C TRP A 586 -20.48 -9.13 -0.70
N ASP A 587 -21.46 -8.43 -0.12
CA ASP A 587 -21.28 -7.06 0.40
C ASP A 587 -20.12 -6.97 1.39
N HIS A 588 -19.77 -8.06 2.07
CA HIS A 588 -18.64 -8.12 3.01
C HIS A 588 -17.25 -8.11 2.34
N TYR A 589 -17.11 -8.61 1.10
CA TYR A 589 -15.83 -8.59 0.36
C TYR A 589 -15.48 -7.19 -0.19
N PHE A 590 -16.49 -6.34 -0.40
CA PHE A 590 -16.33 -5.03 -1.04
C PHE A 590 -16.57 -3.84 -0.10
N LYS A 591 -16.52 -4.06 1.22
CA LYS A 591 -16.55 -2.96 2.20
C LYS A 591 -15.23 -2.19 2.12
N ARG A 592 -15.28 -0.94 1.66
CA ARG A 592 -14.16 0.00 1.82
C ARG A 592 -13.80 0.11 3.32
N PRO A 593 -12.51 0.15 3.70
CA PRO A 593 -12.10 0.49 5.05
C PRO A 593 -12.63 1.87 5.46
N ARG A 594 -13.16 1.98 6.68
CA ARG A 594 -13.68 3.25 7.23
C ARG A 594 -12.53 4.26 7.27
N GLY A 595 -12.63 5.33 6.47
CA GLY A 595 -11.55 6.32 6.29
C GLY A 595 -11.21 6.62 4.82
N THR A 596 -11.75 5.86 3.87
CA THR A 596 -11.73 6.26 2.44
C THR A 596 -13.02 7.00 2.09
N CYS A 597 -12.93 8.32 1.88
CA CYS A 597 -14.08 9.13 1.47
C CYS A 597 -14.50 8.81 0.03
N PRO A 598 -15.81 8.81 -0.29
CA PRO A 598 -16.28 8.92 -1.66
C PRO A 598 -15.82 10.23 -2.30
N ARG A 599 -15.68 10.25 -3.63
CA ARG A 599 -15.57 11.51 -4.37
C ARG A 599 -16.95 12.18 -4.45
N VAL A 600 -17.03 13.44 -4.07
CA VAL A 600 -18.15 14.31 -4.46
C VAL A 600 -18.14 14.41 -5.99
N THR A 601 -19.22 13.97 -6.63
CA THR A 601 -19.47 14.24 -8.04
C THR A 601 -19.69 15.74 -8.21
N SER A 602 -18.83 16.40 -8.99
CA SER A 602 -19.00 17.81 -9.30
C SER A 602 -20.25 18.00 -10.16
N HIS A 603 -21.36 18.40 -9.55
CA HIS A 603 -22.54 18.84 -10.29
C HIS A 603 -22.14 19.99 -11.22
N LEU A 604 -22.38 19.80 -12.51
CA LEU A 604 -22.19 20.82 -13.53
C LEU A 604 -23.10 22.01 -13.22
N ILE A 605 -22.50 23.15 -12.86
CA ILE A 605 -23.21 24.43 -12.87
C ILE A 605 -23.59 24.70 -14.32
N GLY A 606 -24.88 24.62 -14.62
CA GLY A 606 -25.41 24.91 -15.94
C GLY A 606 -25.08 26.35 -16.33
N SER A 607 -24.25 26.52 -17.35
CA SER A 607 -23.90 27.85 -17.85
C SER A 607 -25.10 28.45 -18.57
N THR A 608 -25.92 29.22 -17.85
CA THR A 608 -26.91 30.11 -18.45
C THR A 608 -26.18 31.22 -19.19
N VAL A 609 -25.97 31.03 -20.50
CA VAL A 609 -25.44 32.06 -21.39
C VAL A 609 -26.45 33.20 -21.46
N GLY A 610 -26.23 34.24 -20.66
CA GLY A 610 -26.99 35.48 -20.73
C GLY A 610 -26.69 36.22 -22.03
N GLU A 611 -27.68 36.31 -22.91
CA GLU A 611 -27.51 36.84 -24.26
C GLU A 611 -27.22 38.36 -24.26
N LEU A 612 -26.21 38.78 -25.01
CA LEU A 612 -25.54 40.07 -24.81
C LEU A 612 -26.13 41.19 -25.69
N ALA A 613 -27.32 41.67 -25.31
CA ALA A 613 -28.03 42.74 -26.02
C ALA A 613 -27.43 44.14 -25.79
N ARG A 614 -27.19 44.90 -26.88
CA ARG A 614 -26.64 46.27 -26.87
C ARG A 614 -27.72 47.35 -27.03
N THR A 615 -27.98 48.14 -25.98
CA THR A 615 -28.50 49.54 -26.00
C THR A 615 -28.52 50.08 -24.55
N GLY A 616 -28.46 51.38 -24.24
CA GLY A 616 -28.29 52.56 -25.09
C GLY A 616 -28.87 53.86 -24.47
N TYR A 617 -28.02 54.68 -23.84
CA TYR A 617 -28.23 56.10 -23.43
C TYR A 617 -29.16 56.50 -22.24
N ARG A 618 -28.66 57.51 -21.50
CA ARG A 618 -29.33 58.61 -20.75
C ARG A 618 -30.07 58.39 -19.40
N ALA A 619 -29.34 58.72 -18.34
CA ALA A 619 -29.58 59.83 -17.40
C ALA A 619 -30.95 59.98 -16.67
N GLY A 620 -30.88 60.00 -15.33
CA GLY A 620 -31.92 60.43 -14.39
C GLY A 620 -31.33 60.58 -12.97
N ALA A 621 -31.89 61.46 -12.13
CA ALA A 621 -31.29 61.85 -10.84
C ALA A 621 -31.89 61.10 -9.62
N SER A 622 -31.23 61.31 -8.48
CA SER A 622 -31.48 60.69 -7.16
C SER A 622 -32.89 60.87 -6.58
N LEU A 623 -33.29 59.92 -5.72
CA LEU A 623 -33.98 60.27 -4.47
C LEU A 623 -33.67 59.25 -3.37
N SER A 624 -33.38 59.74 -2.17
CA SER A 624 -33.06 58.94 -0.98
C SER A 624 -34.30 58.73 -0.11
N LEU A 625 -34.44 57.55 0.51
CA LEU A 625 -35.04 57.42 1.85
C LEU A 625 -34.77 56.02 2.46
N ARG A 626 -34.36 56.01 3.73
CA ARG A 626 -34.40 54.83 4.63
C ARG A 626 -35.75 54.82 5.35
N ILE A 627 -36.25 53.66 5.81
CA ILE A 627 -36.48 53.34 7.24
C ILE A 627 -37.34 52.06 7.44
N SER A 628 -36.98 51.31 8.49
CA SER A 628 -37.70 50.25 9.22
C SER A 628 -38.23 49.00 8.52
N SER A 629 -37.80 47.87 9.06
CA SER A 629 -38.53 46.61 9.13
C SER A 629 -39.76 46.69 10.04
N ARG A 630 -40.75 45.79 9.84
CA ARG A 630 -41.12 44.79 10.86
C ARG A 630 -42.00 43.67 10.30
N SER A 631 -42.00 42.56 11.03
CA SER A 631 -42.63 41.27 10.69
C SER A 631 -44.15 41.29 10.79
N TYR A 632 -44.80 40.37 10.06
CA TYR A 632 -46.05 39.73 10.48
C TYR A 632 -45.94 38.21 10.33
N ALA A 633 -46.66 37.47 11.17
CA ALA A 633 -46.56 36.02 11.27
C ALA A 633 -47.94 35.37 11.36
N VAL A 634 -48.08 34.22 10.69
CA VAL A 634 -49.03 33.11 10.92
C VAL A 634 -50.53 33.45 11.07
N ALA A 635 -51.33 32.89 10.16
CA ALA A 635 -52.64 32.35 10.50
C ALA A 635 -52.77 30.95 9.86
N ALA A 636 -53.20 29.95 10.63
CA ALA A 636 -53.36 28.57 10.18
C ALA A 636 -54.85 28.21 10.09
N VAL A 637 -55.20 27.27 9.21
CA VAL A 637 -56.54 26.68 9.11
C VAL A 637 -56.41 25.17 9.15
N ALA A 638 -57.19 24.51 10.01
CA ALA A 638 -57.22 23.06 10.16
C ALA A 638 -58.58 22.50 9.71
N GLY A 639 -58.57 21.37 8.99
CA GLY A 639 -59.77 20.70 8.49
C GLY A 639 -59.51 19.23 8.17
N ALA A 640 -60.08 18.33 8.96
CA ALA A 640 -59.95 16.87 8.89
C ALA A 640 -60.21 16.28 7.47
N ALA A 641 -59.66 15.13 7.04
CA ALA A 641 -59.68 13.86 7.76
C ALA A 641 -58.89 12.71 7.09
N ARG A 642 -58.43 11.76 7.93
CA ARG A 642 -58.08 10.34 7.66
C ARG A 642 -56.79 9.97 6.90
N ASN A 643 -56.13 8.95 7.47
CA ASN A 643 -55.18 7.99 6.88
C ASN A 643 -53.78 8.48 6.45
N GLY A 644 -52.96 8.82 7.44
CA GLY A 644 -52.00 7.79 7.87
C GLY A 644 -50.61 7.74 7.22
N CYS A 645 -50.02 8.85 6.79
CA CYS A 645 -48.57 8.95 6.65
C CYS A 645 -48.08 10.33 7.09
N ARG A 646 -47.17 10.39 8.06
CA ARG A 646 -46.49 11.65 8.44
C ARG A 646 -45.25 11.84 7.56
N PRO A 647 -44.96 13.06 7.09
CA PRO A 647 -43.60 13.42 6.70
C PRO A 647 -42.67 13.28 7.92
N VAL A 648 -41.41 12.89 7.68
CA VAL A 648 -40.36 13.02 8.69
C VAL A 648 -39.93 14.48 8.71
N GLU A 649 -40.04 15.14 9.86
CA GLU A 649 -39.52 16.50 10.05
C GLU A 649 -37.98 16.43 10.10
N GLY A 650 -37.32 17.23 9.26
CA GLY A 650 -35.86 17.36 9.27
C GLY A 650 -35.34 18.03 10.55
N PRO A 651 -34.07 17.82 10.92
CA PRO A 651 -33.52 18.30 12.19
C PRO A 651 -33.52 19.83 12.26
N SER A 652 -34.16 20.39 13.31
CA SER A 652 -34.18 21.83 13.56
C SER A 652 -32.80 22.34 14.01
N CYS A 653 -32.21 23.28 13.27
CA CYS A 653 -30.92 23.90 13.62
C CYS A 653 -31.01 24.74 14.90
N ILE A 654 -30.02 24.63 15.78
CA ILE A 654 -29.87 25.51 16.95
C ILE A 654 -29.41 26.89 16.48
N PHE A 655 -30.20 27.94 16.78
CA PHE A 655 -29.84 29.32 16.42
C PHE A 655 -28.92 29.95 17.49
N VAL A 656 -27.66 30.19 17.12
CA VAL A 656 -26.61 30.66 18.05
C VAL A 656 -26.25 32.15 17.89
N GLY A 657 -26.69 32.80 16.81
CA GLY A 657 -26.29 34.17 16.48
C GLY A 657 -24.84 34.25 15.93
N PRO A 658 -24.21 35.44 15.94
CA PRO A 658 -22.84 35.60 15.44
C PRO A 658 -21.83 34.83 16.28
N VAL A 659 -20.97 34.04 15.64
CA VAL A 659 -19.94 33.18 16.27
C VAL A 659 -19.07 33.98 17.23
N GLU A 660 -18.74 35.22 16.87
CA GLU A 660 -17.89 36.15 17.60
C GLU A 660 -18.50 36.58 18.95
N THR A 661 -19.83 36.65 19.07
CA THR A 661 -20.53 37.04 20.30
C THR A 661 -21.19 35.89 21.06
N ALA A 662 -21.31 34.72 20.44
CA ALA A 662 -21.87 33.53 21.08
C ALA A 662 -21.06 33.01 22.27
N SER A 663 -21.76 32.44 23.26
CA SER A 663 -21.20 31.76 24.43
C SER A 663 -20.58 30.40 24.07
N GLN A 664 -19.64 29.93 24.89
CA GLN A 664 -19.00 28.62 24.72
C GLN A 664 -20.02 27.48 24.61
N GLU A 665 -21.00 27.40 25.53
CA GLU A 665 -22.00 26.32 25.56
C GLU A 665 -22.84 26.24 24.27
N ASN A 666 -23.29 27.39 23.75
CA ASN A 666 -24.03 27.46 22.50
C ASN A 666 -23.16 27.05 21.29
N LEU A 667 -21.88 27.44 21.30
CA LEU A 667 -20.92 27.05 20.27
C LEU A 667 -20.59 25.55 20.34
N GLU A 668 -20.49 24.95 21.53
CA GLU A 668 -20.30 23.51 21.69
C GLU A 668 -21.52 22.71 21.22
N ALA A 669 -22.73 23.21 21.48
CA ALA A 669 -23.96 22.61 20.99
C ALA A 669 -24.05 22.65 19.45
N LEU A 670 -23.78 23.81 18.84
CA LEU A 670 -23.75 23.96 17.38
C LEU A 670 -22.62 23.15 16.73
N TYR A 671 -21.41 23.15 17.31
CA TYR A 671 -20.28 22.35 16.83
C TYR A 671 -20.62 20.85 16.87
N ARG A 672 -21.28 20.38 17.94
CA ARG A 672 -21.75 19.00 18.05
C ARG A 672 -22.80 18.67 16.98
N GLN A 673 -23.83 19.50 16.85
CA GLN A 673 -24.90 19.30 15.87
C GLN A 673 -24.36 19.31 14.43
N ALA A 674 -23.49 20.28 14.09
CA ALA A 674 -22.83 20.39 12.80
C ALA A 674 -21.92 19.19 12.50
N ARG A 675 -21.13 18.73 13.48
CA ARG A 675 -20.24 17.58 13.36
C ARG A 675 -21.01 16.27 13.16
N GLU A 676 -22.10 16.08 13.90
CA GLU A 676 -22.96 14.89 13.78
C GLU A 676 -23.70 14.89 12.44
N ALA A 677 -24.20 16.04 12.00
CA ALA A 677 -24.85 16.18 10.70
C ALA A 677 -23.87 16.00 9.52
N TYR A 678 -22.63 16.51 9.62
CA TYR A 678 -21.53 16.23 8.70
C TYR A 678 -21.24 14.73 8.60
N TYR A 679 -21.20 14.00 9.73
CA TYR A 679 -21.04 12.55 9.73
C TYR A 679 -22.27 11.77 9.23
N SER A 680 -23.47 12.37 9.23
CA SER A 680 -24.67 11.80 8.61
C SER A 680 -24.83 12.10 7.12
N GLY A 681 -24.00 13.01 6.56
CA GLY A 681 -24.02 13.40 5.15
C GLY A 681 -24.85 14.65 4.81
N GLU A 682 -25.44 15.32 5.80
CA GLU A 682 -26.25 16.54 5.64
C GLU A 682 -25.59 17.72 6.38
N PRO A 683 -24.58 18.38 5.80
CA PRO A 683 -23.82 19.43 6.51
C PRO A 683 -24.69 20.69 6.77
N LEU A 684 -24.98 20.96 8.05
CA LEU A 684 -25.80 22.10 8.49
C LEU A 684 -25.12 23.47 8.35
N ILE A 685 -23.79 23.51 8.27
CA ILE A 685 -22.98 24.73 8.16
C ILE A 685 -21.82 24.53 7.18
N VAL A 686 -21.33 25.62 6.59
CA VAL A 686 -20.18 25.60 5.68
C VAL A 686 -18.85 25.49 6.43
N ASP A 687 -17.84 24.88 5.79
CA ASP A 687 -16.53 24.57 6.37
C ASP A 687 -15.85 25.78 7.05
N ASP A 688 -15.84 26.96 6.42
CA ASP A 688 -15.27 28.20 7.00
C ASP A 688 -15.95 28.59 8.33
N MET A 689 -17.26 28.34 8.46
CA MET A 689 -17.98 28.61 9.71
C MET A 689 -17.72 27.50 10.74
N PHE A 690 -17.54 26.25 10.32
CA PHE A 690 -17.10 25.15 11.20
C PHE A 690 -15.71 25.43 11.79
N ASP A 691 -14.75 25.85 10.95
CA ASP A 691 -13.38 26.19 11.37
C ASP A 691 -13.37 27.41 12.31
N ARG A 692 -14.16 28.47 12.05
CA ARG A 692 -14.32 29.60 13.00
C ARG A 692 -14.84 29.16 14.36
N ILE A 693 -15.85 28.29 14.38
CA ILE A 693 -16.42 27.75 15.62
C ILE A 693 -15.37 26.90 16.35
N GLU A 694 -14.64 26.04 15.64
CA GLU A 694 -13.58 25.20 16.24
C GLU A 694 -12.45 26.07 16.83
N LEU A 695 -12.00 27.11 16.11
CA LEU A 695 -10.98 28.05 16.57
C LEU A 695 -11.43 28.82 17.82
N LYS A 696 -12.68 29.30 17.88
CA LYS A 696 -13.18 30.01 19.06
C LYS A 696 -13.38 29.07 20.25
N LEU A 697 -13.82 27.83 20.03
CA LEU A 697 -13.90 26.80 21.06
C LEU A 697 -12.51 26.39 21.59
N ARG A 698 -11.48 26.37 20.73
CA ARG A 698 -10.08 26.18 21.14
C ARG A 698 -9.61 27.31 22.05
N TRP A 699 -9.94 28.56 21.72
CA TRP A 699 -9.63 29.72 22.57
C TRP A 699 -10.34 29.67 23.93
N TYR A 700 -11.55 29.14 24.00
CA TYR A 700 -12.27 28.85 25.26
C TYR A 700 -11.76 27.60 26.01
N GLY A 701 -10.73 26.89 25.53
CA GLY A 701 -10.22 25.66 26.17
C GLY A 701 -11.23 24.50 26.16
N SER A 702 -12.15 24.47 25.19
CA SER A 702 -13.24 23.49 25.16
C SER A 702 -12.74 22.06 24.89
N LYS A 703 -13.16 21.13 25.74
CA LYS A 703 -12.91 19.69 25.55
C LYS A 703 -13.63 19.10 24.33
N SER A 704 -14.64 19.78 23.79
CA SER A 704 -15.38 19.33 22.60
C SER A 704 -14.56 19.38 21.30
N VAL A 705 -13.43 20.10 21.28
CA VAL A 705 -12.56 20.32 20.09
C VAL A 705 -11.13 19.77 20.21
N VAL A 706 -10.81 19.07 21.30
CA VAL A 706 -9.51 18.42 21.54
C VAL A 706 -9.28 17.29 20.53
N LYS A 707 -8.10 17.25 19.89
CA LYS A 707 -7.78 16.29 18.83
C LYS A 707 -6.93 15.14 19.36
N TYR A 708 -7.60 13.99 19.55
CA TYR A 708 -6.98 12.66 19.57
C TYR A 708 -5.99 12.46 18.39
N PRO A 709 -4.99 11.57 18.50
CA PRO A 709 -3.97 11.35 17.47
C PRO A 709 -4.49 11.33 16.03
N ARG A 710 -4.05 12.30 15.22
CA ARG A 710 -4.36 12.43 13.79
C ARG A 710 -3.12 12.17 12.95
N CYS A 711 -3.23 11.30 11.96
CA CYS A 711 -2.19 11.15 10.94
C CYS A 711 -2.30 12.28 9.90
N SER A 712 -1.27 13.12 9.80
CA SER A 712 -1.14 14.08 8.70
C SER A 712 -0.56 13.38 7.48
N LEU A 713 -1.41 12.79 6.64
CA LEU A 713 -0.99 12.17 5.37
C LEU A 713 -0.17 13.13 4.49
N ARG A 714 -0.43 14.45 4.56
CA ARG A 714 0.30 15.50 3.83
C ARG A 714 1.67 15.89 4.45
N ARG A 715 1.94 15.53 5.70
CA ARG A 715 3.22 15.81 6.39
C ARG A 715 3.95 14.55 6.86
N GLN A 716 3.42 13.37 6.50
CA GLN A 716 3.83 12.04 6.98
C GLN A 716 4.06 11.99 8.50
N SER A 717 3.26 12.73 9.28
CA SER A 717 3.46 12.88 10.73
C SER A 717 2.16 12.78 11.51
N THR A 718 2.18 11.95 12.55
CA THR A 718 1.09 11.77 13.52
C THR A 718 1.21 12.81 14.62
N TYR A 719 0.13 13.56 14.87
CA TYR A 719 0.09 14.61 15.89
C TYR A 719 -1.16 14.50 16.76
N ALA A 720 -1.04 14.80 18.05
CA ALA A 720 -2.14 14.98 18.99
C ALA A 720 -2.09 16.41 19.53
N ASP A 721 -3.22 16.95 20.00
CA ASP A 721 -3.18 18.16 20.83
C ASP A 721 -2.61 17.79 22.22
N ALA A 722 -1.92 18.74 22.87
CA ALA A 722 -1.34 18.59 24.20
C ALA A 722 -1.83 19.71 25.13
N GLU A 723 -2.05 19.40 26.40
CA GLU A 723 -2.55 20.31 27.44
C GLU A 723 -1.44 20.68 28.43
N GLU A 724 -1.57 21.82 29.11
CA GLU A 724 -0.67 22.17 30.22
C GLU A 724 -0.97 21.30 31.46
N ASP A 725 0.08 20.86 32.15
CA ASP A 725 -0.03 20.11 33.42
C ASP A 725 0.64 20.87 34.58
N PRO A 726 -0.09 21.79 35.24
CA PRO A 726 0.45 22.52 36.38
C PRO A 726 0.84 21.60 37.54
N SER A 727 0.29 20.38 37.65
CA SER A 727 0.62 19.46 38.74
C SER A 727 2.07 18.97 38.67
N GLN A 728 2.60 18.77 37.47
CA GLN A 728 4.01 18.41 37.25
C GLN A 728 4.96 19.57 37.55
N VAL A 729 4.55 20.82 37.26
CA VAL A 729 5.31 22.02 37.62
C VAL A 729 5.40 22.17 39.14
N PHE A 730 4.29 21.97 39.87
CA PHE A 730 4.28 21.98 41.34
C PHE A 730 5.09 20.82 41.94
N ALA A 731 5.04 19.62 41.35
CA ALA A 731 5.85 18.50 41.79
C ALA A 731 7.36 18.79 41.63
N LEU A 732 7.77 19.31 40.48
CA LEU A 732 9.16 19.70 40.21
C LEU A 732 9.62 20.82 41.16
N ALA A 733 8.78 21.82 41.40
CA ALA A 733 9.06 22.88 42.39
C ALA A 733 9.22 22.32 43.81
N SER A 734 8.39 21.34 44.23
CA SER A 734 8.53 20.72 45.56
C SER A 734 9.85 19.96 45.73
N VAL A 735 10.35 19.31 44.67
CA VAL A 735 11.67 18.64 44.70
C VAL A 735 12.79 19.67 44.84
N TRP A 736 12.77 20.76 44.07
CA TRP A 736 13.77 21.82 44.20
C TRP A 736 13.71 22.57 45.54
N LEU A 737 12.53 22.71 46.16
CA LEU A 737 12.40 23.25 47.51
C LEU A 737 13.04 22.34 48.58
N LEU A 738 12.97 21.01 48.41
CA LEU A 738 13.66 20.06 49.30
C LEU A 738 15.18 20.06 49.08
N ILE A 739 15.66 20.14 47.84
CA ILE A 739 17.09 20.24 47.54
C ILE A 739 17.66 21.57 48.05
N LEU A 740 16.90 22.68 47.91
CA LEU A 740 17.22 23.96 48.54
C LEU A 740 17.27 23.86 50.06
N GLY A 741 16.28 23.21 50.68
CA GLY A 741 16.24 22.96 52.12
C GLY A 741 17.48 22.20 52.61
N PHE A 742 17.87 21.14 51.89
CA PHE A 742 19.08 20.37 52.19
C PHE A 742 20.37 21.18 52.00
N GLY A 743 20.53 21.89 50.87
CA GLY A 743 21.72 22.73 50.62
C GLY A 743 21.89 23.85 51.64
N SER A 744 20.79 24.57 51.94
CA SER A 744 20.76 25.58 53.00
C SER A 744 21.03 24.99 54.38
N SER A 745 20.51 23.80 54.69
CA SER A 745 20.78 23.10 55.94
C SER A 745 22.25 22.68 56.06
N ALA A 746 22.86 22.19 54.98
CA ALA A 746 24.27 21.84 54.93
C ALA A 746 25.23 23.03 55.09
N CYS A 747 24.82 24.25 54.69
CA CYS A 747 25.54 25.47 55.04
C CYS A 747 25.28 25.95 56.48
N LEU A 748 24.00 26.03 56.87
CA LEU A 748 23.60 26.76 58.06
C LEU A 748 23.68 25.95 59.36
N LEU A 749 23.48 24.62 59.33
CA LEU A 749 23.61 23.81 60.55
C LEU A 749 25.06 23.78 61.08
N PRO A 750 26.12 23.58 60.27
CA PRO A 750 27.49 23.69 60.75
C PRO A 750 27.80 25.03 61.41
N VAL A 751 27.39 26.15 60.78
CA VAL A 751 27.64 27.50 61.28
C VAL A 751 26.81 27.80 62.54
N ALA A 752 25.55 27.39 62.58
CA ALA A 752 24.72 27.53 63.77
C ALA A 752 25.23 26.68 64.94
N TYR A 753 25.73 25.47 64.66
CA TYR A 753 26.28 24.56 65.67
C TYR A 753 27.60 25.10 66.26
N THR A 754 28.54 25.56 65.45
CA THR A 754 29.80 26.13 65.95
C THR A 754 29.58 27.44 66.70
N VAL A 755 28.66 28.31 66.23
CA VAL A 755 28.28 29.53 66.96
C VAL A 755 27.55 29.19 68.26
N PHE A 756 26.68 28.19 68.29
CA PHE A 756 26.01 27.74 69.51
C PHE A 756 27.00 27.14 70.52
N GLN A 757 27.95 26.33 70.07
CA GLN A 757 29.04 25.82 70.92
C GLN A 757 29.87 26.98 71.48
N ALA A 758 30.36 27.90 70.64
CA ALA A 758 31.11 29.07 71.11
C ALA A 758 30.32 29.96 72.09
N TYR A 759 29.00 30.07 71.93
CA TYR A 759 28.12 30.80 72.85
C TYR A 759 27.85 30.03 74.16
N LYS A 760 27.79 28.70 74.10
CA LYS A 760 27.70 27.81 75.26
C LYS A 760 29.00 27.85 76.07
N ASP A 761 30.15 27.75 75.42
CA ASP A 761 31.47 27.88 76.04
C ASP A 761 31.65 29.28 76.66
N ALA A 762 31.11 30.33 76.04
CA ALA A 762 31.08 31.69 76.60
C ALA A 762 30.12 31.89 77.79
N PHE A 763 29.23 30.93 78.07
CA PHE A 763 28.37 30.91 79.26
C PHE A 763 28.89 29.96 80.34
N ASP A 764 29.35 28.77 79.97
CA ASP A 764 29.89 27.75 80.88
C ASP A 764 31.30 28.09 81.39
N SER A 765 32.03 29.00 80.71
CA SER A 765 33.30 29.57 81.22
C SER A 765 33.15 30.42 82.48
N GLY A 766 31.92 30.57 83.00
CA GLY A 766 31.64 30.95 84.38
C GLY A 766 31.98 29.88 85.42
N ILE A 767 33.24 29.38 85.45
CA ILE A 767 34.02 28.85 86.60
C ILE A 767 35.13 27.85 86.14
N SER A 768 36.33 27.99 86.74
CA SER A 768 37.47 27.03 86.74
C SER A 768 38.30 26.81 85.47
N TYR A 769 39.44 27.50 85.41
CA TYR A 769 40.62 27.15 84.60
C TYR A 769 41.20 25.77 84.99
N SER A 770 41.66 24.99 84.00
CA SER A 770 42.78 24.04 84.18
C SER A 770 43.60 23.89 82.89
N ASN A 771 44.92 24.10 82.98
CA ASN A 771 45.80 24.19 81.81
C ASN A 771 46.25 22.82 81.27
N GLN A 772 45.34 22.04 80.69
CA GLN A 772 45.71 20.91 79.81
C GLN A 772 44.72 20.67 78.65
N ALA A 773 44.00 21.72 78.21
CA ALA A 773 43.00 21.63 77.15
C ALA A 773 43.50 22.07 75.75
N SER A 774 44.61 22.80 75.67
CA SER A 774 44.95 23.63 74.49
C SER A 774 45.16 22.89 73.16
N THR A 775 45.63 21.63 73.17
CA THR A 775 45.73 20.83 71.94
C THR A 775 44.38 20.28 71.51
N LEU A 776 43.54 19.85 72.45
CA LEU A 776 42.21 19.30 72.16
C LEU A 776 41.25 20.42 71.71
N GLU A 777 41.28 21.58 72.36
CA GLU A 777 40.56 22.80 71.95
C GLU A 777 41.01 23.27 70.57
N PHE A 778 42.32 23.23 70.27
CA PHE A 778 42.85 23.57 68.96
C PHE A 778 42.33 22.62 67.88
N PHE A 779 42.39 21.29 68.09
CA PHE A 779 41.84 20.33 67.14
C PHE A 779 40.31 20.41 67.01
N ALA A 780 39.57 20.64 68.09
CA ALA A 780 38.12 20.87 68.05
C ALA A 780 37.76 22.13 67.25
N THR A 781 38.51 23.22 67.44
CA THR A 781 38.36 24.48 66.69
C THR A 781 38.67 24.28 65.21
N LEU A 782 39.76 23.58 64.88
CA LEU A 782 40.17 23.29 63.50
C LEU A 782 39.18 22.37 62.80
N ASN A 783 38.66 21.35 63.49
CA ASN A 783 37.60 20.47 62.99
C ASN A 783 36.30 21.25 62.78
N GLY A 784 35.93 22.17 63.69
CA GLY A 784 34.78 23.06 63.52
C GLY A 784 34.93 24.00 62.31
N MET A 785 36.12 24.58 62.10
CA MET A 785 36.43 25.38 60.91
C MET A 785 36.38 24.56 59.62
N LEU A 786 36.93 23.35 59.62
CA LEU A 786 36.83 22.41 58.50
C LEU A 786 35.38 22.02 58.20
N PHE A 787 34.57 21.73 59.22
CA PHE A 787 33.16 21.35 59.05
C PHE A 787 32.32 22.51 58.50
N MET A 788 32.56 23.75 58.96
CA MET A 788 31.98 24.96 58.35
C MET A 788 32.44 25.16 56.90
N LEU A 789 33.72 24.95 56.60
CA LEU A 789 34.28 25.11 55.24
C LEU A 789 33.68 24.10 54.27
N PHE A 790 33.70 22.81 54.61
CA PHE A 790 33.12 21.73 53.79
C PHE A 790 31.60 21.86 53.66
N GLY A 791 30.88 22.16 54.74
CA GLY A 791 29.43 22.41 54.70
C GLY A 791 29.07 23.60 53.79
N SER A 792 29.88 24.66 53.82
CA SER A 792 29.73 25.81 52.92
C SER A 792 30.06 25.46 51.47
N MET A 793 31.19 24.78 51.21
CA MET A 793 31.64 24.41 49.87
C MET A 793 30.69 23.43 49.16
N VAL A 794 30.03 22.53 49.90
CA VAL A 794 29.06 21.57 49.34
C VAL A 794 27.64 22.17 49.31
N GLY A 795 27.19 22.81 50.39
CA GLY A 795 25.83 23.32 50.50
C GLY A 795 25.55 24.53 49.61
N TYR A 796 26.51 25.45 49.44
CA TYR A 796 26.27 26.72 48.74
C TYR A 796 26.01 26.52 47.23
N PRO A 797 26.78 25.69 46.49
CA PRO A 797 26.46 25.36 45.10
C PRO A 797 25.08 24.70 44.96
N ILE A 798 24.71 23.79 45.87
CA ILE A 798 23.42 23.09 45.85
C ILE A 798 22.26 24.07 46.08
N ALA A 799 22.36 24.94 47.09
CA ALA A 799 21.36 25.97 47.37
C ALA A 799 21.25 26.99 46.23
N SER A 800 22.38 27.48 45.72
CA SER A 800 22.44 28.46 44.62
C SER A 800 21.81 27.90 43.33
N ALA A 801 22.16 26.67 42.94
CA ALA A 801 21.56 26.00 41.79
C ALA A 801 20.04 25.78 41.97
N SER A 802 19.60 25.42 43.19
CA SER A 802 18.18 25.22 43.50
C SER A 802 17.37 26.52 43.44
N VAL A 803 17.94 27.65 43.91
CA VAL A 803 17.34 28.98 43.74
C VAL A 803 17.24 29.35 42.26
N GLY A 804 18.28 29.09 41.46
CA GLY A 804 18.26 29.30 40.01
C GLY A 804 17.16 28.50 39.30
N ALA A 805 17.00 27.22 39.66
CA ALA A 805 15.92 26.36 39.15
C ALA A 805 14.52 26.88 39.52
N LEU A 806 14.31 27.24 40.79
CA LEU A 806 13.03 27.78 41.28
C LEU A 806 12.68 29.13 40.65
N GLN A 807 13.65 30.01 40.43
CA GLN A 807 13.43 31.27 39.71
C GLN A 807 13.04 31.06 38.25
N GLY A 808 13.60 30.04 37.56
CA GLY A 808 13.20 29.68 36.21
C GLY A 808 11.76 29.13 36.14
N LEU A 809 11.36 28.32 37.13
CA LEU A 809 9.96 27.86 37.24
C LEU A 809 8.99 29.02 37.48
N TRP A 810 9.33 29.95 38.38
CA TRP A 810 8.44 31.06 38.76
C TRP A 810 8.24 32.11 37.65
N LYS A 811 9.17 32.24 36.70
CA LYS A 811 9.05 33.17 35.55
C LYS A 811 8.12 32.68 34.44
N ASN A 812 7.57 31.46 34.53
CA ASN A 812 6.91 30.75 33.43
C ASN A 812 7.85 30.52 32.21
N ASP A 813 9.17 30.45 32.46
CA ASP A 813 10.18 30.10 31.44
C ASP A 813 10.10 28.60 31.05
N LEU A 814 9.40 27.78 31.85
CA LEU A 814 9.22 26.33 31.65
C LEU A 814 7.75 25.92 31.89
N VAL A 815 7.14 25.32 30.87
CA VAL A 815 5.76 24.80 30.91
C VAL A 815 5.81 23.27 30.84
N ALA A 816 5.16 22.59 31.77
CA ALA A 816 4.92 21.15 31.65
C ALA A 816 3.71 20.92 30.75
N LEU A 817 3.87 20.13 29.69
CA LEU A 817 2.82 19.66 28.82
C LEU A 817 2.59 18.17 29.03
N LYS A 818 1.33 17.74 28.90
CA LYS A 818 0.91 16.34 28.79
C LYS A 818 0.16 16.13 27.48
N GLY A 819 0.31 14.96 26.87
CA GLY A 819 -0.38 14.64 25.63
C GLY A 819 -0.27 13.17 25.26
N VAL A 820 -1.20 12.69 24.44
CA VAL A 820 -1.22 11.30 23.98
C VAL A 820 -0.12 11.08 22.95
N CYS A 821 0.73 10.07 23.14
CA CYS A 821 1.73 9.65 22.17
C CYS A 821 1.06 9.27 20.86
N PRO A 822 1.35 9.95 19.73
CA PRO A 822 0.66 9.66 18.48
C PRO A 822 1.03 8.32 17.82
N ASN A 823 2.01 7.59 18.37
CA ASN A 823 2.41 6.25 17.92
C ASN A 823 1.77 5.12 18.76
N CYS A 824 1.96 5.12 20.09
CA CYS A 824 1.47 4.03 20.96
C CYS A 824 0.18 4.34 21.75
N GLY A 825 -0.28 5.59 21.81
CA GLY A 825 -1.47 5.97 22.56
C GLY A 825 -1.28 6.23 24.07
N GLU A 826 -0.08 6.04 24.62
CA GLU A 826 0.18 6.32 26.05
C GLU A 826 0.32 7.83 26.34
N GLU A 827 -0.02 8.27 27.56
CA GLU A 827 0.19 9.66 28.00
C GLU A 827 1.69 9.96 28.19
N VAL A 828 2.19 11.04 27.58
CA VAL A 828 3.58 11.48 27.65
C VAL A 828 3.67 12.91 28.16
N PHE A 829 4.66 13.16 29.01
CA PHE A 829 4.92 14.45 29.65
C PHE A 829 6.21 15.07 29.09
N ALA A 830 6.22 16.38 28.86
CA ALA A 830 7.39 17.12 28.39
C ALA A 830 7.48 18.52 29.03
N PHE A 831 8.67 18.94 29.44
CA PHE A 831 8.92 20.28 29.99
C PHE A 831 9.47 21.19 28.89
N VAL A 832 8.59 21.95 28.24
CA VAL A 832 8.93 22.86 27.13
C VAL A 832 9.30 24.22 27.68
N ARG A 833 10.41 24.82 27.22
CA ARG A 833 10.71 26.23 27.53
C ARG A 833 9.93 27.17 26.62
N SER A 834 9.35 28.21 27.21
CA SER A 834 8.51 29.17 26.47
C SER A 834 9.36 30.00 25.50
N ASP A 835 10.57 30.42 25.91
CA ASP A 835 11.54 31.25 25.15
C ASP A 835 11.86 30.74 23.74
N ARG A 836 11.98 29.42 23.59
CA ARG A 836 12.47 28.75 22.36
C ARG A 836 11.36 28.23 21.45
N SER A 837 10.14 28.13 21.96
CA SER A 837 9.04 27.37 21.34
C SER A 837 8.62 27.89 19.94
N ILE A 838 8.76 29.19 19.68
CA ILE A 838 8.28 29.84 18.45
C ILE A 838 9.20 29.54 17.25
N HIS A 839 10.50 29.37 17.48
CA HIS A 839 11.51 29.23 16.41
C HIS A 839 12.22 27.87 16.39
N SER A 840 12.16 27.10 17.48
CA SER A 840 12.76 25.77 17.55
C SER A 840 11.82 24.76 18.22
N PRO A 841 11.57 23.60 17.59
CA PRO A 841 10.70 22.57 18.16
C PRO A 841 11.38 21.86 19.33
N HIS A 842 10.62 21.55 20.38
CA HIS A 842 11.16 20.75 21.48
C HIS A 842 10.99 19.25 21.19
N ARG A 843 12.08 18.49 21.24
CA ARG A 843 12.09 17.04 20.98
C ARG A 843 12.28 16.25 22.28
N VAL A 844 11.47 15.20 22.43
CA VAL A 844 11.57 14.20 23.51
C VAL A 844 11.28 12.81 22.92
N GLU A 845 11.57 11.74 23.65
CA GLU A 845 11.23 10.37 23.26
C GLU A 845 10.04 9.86 24.09
N CYS A 846 9.17 9.04 23.49
CA CYS A 846 8.10 8.39 24.23
C CYS A 846 8.68 7.33 25.18
N HIS A 847 8.40 7.45 26.48
CA HIS A 847 8.93 6.53 27.50
C HIS A 847 8.38 5.09 27.45
N VAL A 848 7.51 4.76 26.47
CA VAL A 848 6.95 3.41 26.25
C VAL A 848 7.36 2.83 24.89
N CYS A 849 7.37 3.61 23.82
CA CYS A 849 7.67 3.14 22.45
C CYS A 849 8.91 3.81 21.82
N GLU A 850 9.69 4.55 22.60
CA GLU A 850 10.98 5.19 22.28
C GLU A 850 10.96 6.09 21.02
N SER A 851 9.76 6.40 20.54
CA SER A 851 9.53 7.16 19.31
C SER A 851 9.78 8.64 19.57
N SER A 852 10.52 9.29 18.67
CA SER A 852 10.81 10.73 18.77
C SER A 852 9.54 11.56 18.56
N LEU A 853 9.20 12.39 19.54
CA LEU A 853 8.05 13.28 19.58
C LEU A 853 8.52 14.73 19.45
N GLU A 854 7.73 15.54 18.74
CA GLU A 854 8.10 16.92 18.41
C GLU A 854 6.98 17.89 18.83
N PHE A 855 7.21 18.62 19.92
CA PHE A 855 6.30 19.64 20.43
C PHE A 855 6.51 20.96 19.69
N ARG A 856 5.43 21.49 19.10
CA ARG A 856 5.38 22.78 18.40
C ARG A 856 4.19 23.60 18.88
N THR A 857 4.43 24.84 19.30
CA THR A 857 3.34 25.79 19.57
C THR A 857 2.73 26.28 18.26
N LYS A 858 1.40 26.30 18.18
CA LYS A 858 0.64 26.95 17.10
C LYS A 858 -0.10 28.15 17.68
N VAL A 859 0.55 29.30 17.70
CA VAL A 859 -0.15 30.57 17.88
C VAL A 859 -1.01 30.81 16.64
N GLY A 860 -2.30 31.09 16.84
CA GLY A 860 -3.19 31.46 15.74
C GLY A 860 -2.97 32.91 15.32
N THR A 861 -2.83 33.12 14.01
CA THR A 861 -2.84 34.40 13.30
C THR A 861 -3.99 34.42 12.32
#